data_AF-A0A958DK55-F1
#
_entry.id   AF-A0A958DK55-F1
#
_cell.length_a   1.000
_cell.length_b   1.000
_cell.length_c   1.000
_cell.angle_alpha   90.00
_cell.angle_beta   90.00
_cell.angle_gamma   90.00
#
_symmetry.space_group_name_H-M   'P 1'
#
loop_
_entity.id
_entity.type
_entity.pdbx_description
1 polymer ?
#
loop_
_entity_poly.entity_id
_entity_poly.type
_entity_poly.pdbx_seq_one_letter_code
_entity_poly.pdbx_strand_id
1 'polypeptide(L)'
;MKHTIPFFLLWIFLFSCAPKTVLIGPPYNYGKMDKRSIKLHQNVEKFIYYGVTDGVPLKLHPRTRIDTLVIDDKNLSVRIDFNKYFSYTPLREDNVGRVYQTLREMIGGKYRNYDVQVRSREYPIQELIPNYFRSRKTDHDLSRKPLPDRQRPLPLVRPQRPWSVPSGLAGKNIVVAHSHGWHYDNVEQRWEWMRPRLFQTVEDLLPMSFTIPYLIPMLENAGAYVFVPRERDIQVHEVVVDNDSLASKASQYLEWQRSSEFTWQTGSDSGFALSPIPYLYGVNPFRQGTSRFTDADTTASAGIDWVPDIPEDGRYAVYISFHAGADHVDDASYTVQHRGGSSTFVINQQIGGGTWVYLGTFAFAKGVHPDSGSVHLSNISKSPGRLVSADAVRFGGGMGNVSRGGSVSGRPRFMEGARYYLQYAGMPDSLVYSHTNDKDDYVDDRVSRTEYANYLKGMPYGPNKDRQQKGLGVPVDLSLAFHTDAGISQNDTTIGTLMIYSSTGADTQNVFPDSVSRLANRDFGDILQTELVDDIRSRFDPVWNRRDLMDSEYTEATRQNMPSALLELLSHQNFGDMKFALDPRYRFTASRAMYKAMLKFLATSYDEEYVVQPLPVTHFSAVFDASGKLQLKWRAQEDP
;
A
#
# COMPACT_ATOMS: atom_id res chain seq x y z
N MET A 1 -30.36 53.96 -53.24
CA MET A 1 -30.62 52.52 -53.10
C MET A 1 -29.46 51.95 -52.29
N LYS A 2 -29.63 51.57 -51.02
CA LYS A 2 -30.30 50.33 -50.54
C LYS A 2 -29.49 49.10 -51.00
N HIS A 3 -28.97 48.19 -50.16
CA HIS A 3 -29.25 47.87 -48.77
C HIS A 3 -28.05 47.17 -48.10
N THR A 4 -27.84 47.53 -46.84
CA THR A 4 -27.26 46.72 -45.77
C THR A 4 -28.05 45.42 -45.56
N ILE A 5 -27.35 44.28 -45.41
CA ILE A 5 -27.94 43.00 -44.96
C ILE A 5 -27.28 42.63 -43.63
N PRO A 6 -28.05 42.44 -42.54
CA PRO A 6 -27.51 42.06 -41.24
C PRO A 6 -27.39 40.54 -41.13
N PHE A 7 -26.25 40.06 -40.62
CA PHE A 7 -26.09 38.69 -40.15
C PHE A 7 -26.84 38.53 -38.82
N PHE A 8 -28.03 37.93 -38.85
CA PHE A 8 -28.69 37.40 -37.67
C PHE A 8 -28.05 36.06 -37.32
N LEU A 9 -27.23 36.02 -36.26
CA LEU A 9 -26.90 34.76 -35.59
C LEU A 9 -28.11 34.36 -34.73
N LEU A 10 -28.88 33.42 -35.24
CA LEU A 10 -29.97 32.76 -34.53
C LEU A 10 -29.36 31.84 -33.46
N TRP A 11 -29.40 32.24 -32.19
CA TRP A 11 -29.14 31.35 -31.06
C TRP A 11 -30.30 30.34 -30.97
N ILE A 12 -30.07 29.12 -31.45
CA ILE A 12 -30.96 28.00 -31.18
C ILE A 12 -30.65 27.50 -29.77
N PHE A 13 -31.42 27.97 -28.80
CA PHE A 13 -31.54 27.32 -27.49
C PHE A 13 -32.31 26.00 -27.68
N LEU A 14 -31.57 24.90 -27.89
CA LEU A 14 -32.12 23.57 -27.64
C LEU A 14 -32.24 23.38 -26.13
N PHE A 15 -33.40 23.73 -25.58
CA PHE A 15 -33.83 23.24 -24.27
C PHE A 15 -34.07 21.73 -24.36
N SER A 16 -33.01 20.93 -24.21
CA SER A 16 -33.20 19.58 -23.68
C SER A 16 -33.52 19.74 -22.19
N CYS A 17 -34.76 19.43 -21.80
CA CYS A 17 -35.12 19.23 -20.41
C CYS A 17 -34.31 18.04 -19.86
N ALA A 18 -33.07 18.29 -19.44
CA ALA A 18 -32.39 17.43 -18.49
C ALA A 18 -33.11 17.58 -17.14
N PRO A 19 -33.36 16.48 -16.41
CA PRO A 19 -34.06 16.55 -15.14
C PRO A 19 -33.30 17.48 -14.18
N LYS A 20 -34.04 18.46 -13.62
CA LYS A 20 -33.61 19.33 -12.51
C LYS A 20 -33.37 18.48 -11.26
N THR A 21 -32.24 17.78 -11.21
CA THR A 21 -31.80 17.03 -10.02
C THR A 21 -30.29 16.89 -10.00
N VAL A 22 -29.57 17.97 -10.31
CA VAL A 22 -28.10 17.94 -10.33
C VAL A 22 -27.49 18.11 -8.93
N LEU A 23 -28.21 18.76 -8.01
CA LEU A 23 -27.78 18.95 -6.63
C LEU A 23 -28.54 17.99 -5.70
N ILE A 24 -27.82 17.19 -4.91
CA ILE A 24 -28.40 16.22 -3.97
C ILE A 24 -28.41 16.79 -2.54
N GLY A 25 -29.59 17.05 -1.98
CA GLY A 25 -29.78 17.56 -0.61
C GLY A 25 -30.95 18.57 -0.49
N PRO A 26 -31.40 18.92 0.73
CA PRO A 26 -32.50 19.85 0.93
C PRO A 26 -32.16 21.27 0.45
N PRO A 27 -33.18 22.10 0.10
CA PRO A 27 -32.98 23.52 -0.19
C PRO A 27 -32.42 24.27 1.02
N TYR A 28 -31.67 25.35 0.76
CA TYR A 28 -31.17 26.21 1.82
C TYR A 28 -32.30 26.99 2.51
N ASN A 29 -32.20 27.09 3.84
CA ASN A 29 -33.13 27.88 4.64
C ASN A 29 -32.55 29.28 4.89
N TYR A 30 -33.17 30.30 4.32
CA TYR A 30 -32.76 31.69 4.47
C TYR A 30 -33.46 32.44 5.61
N GLY A 31 -34.35 31.81 6.36
CA GLY A 31 -35.23 32.48 7.33
C GLY A 31 -34.49 33.21 8.46
N LYS A 32 -33.20 32.89 8.69
CA LYS A 32 -32.34 33.52 9.71
C LYS A 32 -31.26 34.43 9.13
N MET A 33 -31.23 34.66 7.82
CA MET A 33 -30.19 35.45 7.15
C MET A 33 -30.71 36.83 6.78
N ASP A 34 -29.85 37.85 6.86
CA ASP A 34 -30.17 39.18 6.35
C ASP A 34 -30.13 39.21 4.81
N LYS A 35 -30.74 40.22 4.19
CA LYS A 35 -30.86 40.33 2.72
C LYS A 35 -29.50 40.28 1.99
N ARG A 36 -28.45 40.85 2.58
CA ARG A 36 -27.11 40.89 1.97
C ARG A 36 -26.49 39.49 2.01
N SER A 37 -26.59 38.79 3.13
CA SER A 37 -26.13 37.40 3.26
C SER A 37 -26.89 36.45 2.33
N ILE A 38 -28.21 36.59 2.21
CA ILE A 38 -29.03 35.81 1.26
C ILE A 38 -28.53 35.99 -0.17
N LYS A 39 -28.31 37.25 -0.58
CA LYS A 39 -27.87 37.54 -1.95
C LYS A 39 -26.51 36.93 -2.25
N LEU A 40 -25.57 37.03 -1.31
CA LEU A 40 -24.24 36.46 -1.44
C LEU A 40 -24.30 34.93 -1.52
N HIS A 41 -25.07 34.32 -0.62
CA HIS A 41 -25.30 32.88 -0.58
C HIS A 41 -25.86 32.35 -1.92
N GLN A 42 -26.87 33.01 -2.48
CA GLN A 42 -27.45 32.65 -3.78
C GLN A 42 -26.43 32.73 -4.94
N ASN A 43 -25.48 33.67 -4.88
CA ASN A 43 -24.42 33.75 -5.89
C ASN A 43 -23.43 32.59 -5.75
N VAL A 44 -23.08 32.20 -4.52
CA VAL A 44 -22.23 31.03 -4.26
C VAL A 44 -22.95 29.72 -4.63
N GLU A 45 -24.27 29.64 -4.46
CA GLU A 45 -25.05 28.49 -4.94
C GLU A 45 -25.02 28.34 -6.46
N LYS A 46 -25.04 29.46 -7.21
CA LYS A 46 -24.84 29.42 -8.67
C LYS A 46 -23.45 28.91 -9.04
N PHE A 47 -22.42 29.31 -8.29
CA PHE A 47 -21.07 28.77 -8.45
C PHE A 47 -21.07 27.24 -8.28
N ILE A 48 -21.72 26.72 -7.22
CA ILE A 48 -21.85 25.28 -7.02
C ILE A 48 -22.60 24.65 -8.20
N TYR A 49 -23.73 25.23 -8.61
CA TYR A 49 -24.53 24.72 -9.71
C TYR A 49 -23.70 24.55 -10.99
N TYR A 50 -22.99 25.59 -11.43
CA TYR A 50 -22.11 25.52 -12.61
C TYR A 50 -20.97 24.53 -12.45
N GLY A 51 -20.39 24.43 -11.25
CA GLY A 51 -19.36 23.44 -10.96
C GLY A 51 -19.86 22.00 -11.08
N VAL A 52 -21.11 21.71 -10.71
CA VAL A 52 -21.68 20.35 -10.80
C VAL A 52 -22.23 20.06 -12.21
N THR A 53 -22.90 21.00 -12.87
CA THR A 53 -23.51 20.78 -14.19
C THR A 53 -22.50 20.87 -15.33
N ASP A 54 -21.68 21.92 -15.32
CA ASP A 54 -20.87 22.31 -16.47
C ASP A 54 -19.38 22.00 -16.22
N GLY A 55 -19.01 21.75 -14.96
CA GLY A 55 -17.63 21.51 -14.57
C GLY A 55 -16.78 22.79 -14.46
N VAL A 56 -17.42 23.96 -14.40
CA VAL A 56 -16.75 25.27 -14.46
C VAL A 56 -16.98 26.07 -13.17
N PRO A 57 -15.94 26.67 -12.57
CA PRO A 57 -14.51 26.61 -12.97
C PRO A 57 -13.81 25.30 -12.57
N LEU A 58 -14.49 24.49 -11.76
CA LEU A 58 -14.02 23.22 -11.22
C LEU A 58 -15.18 22.23 -11.23
N LYS A 59 -14.94 20.99 -11.67
CA LYS A 59 -15.94 19.92 -11.56
C LYS A 59 -16.18 19.59 -10.10
N LEU A 60 -17.38 19.86 -9.59
CA LEU A 60 -17.74 19.64 -8.19
C LEU A 60 -18.60 18.39 -8.02
N HIS A 61 -18.47 17.77 -6.84
CA HIS A 61 -19.33 16.64 -6.46
C HIS A 61 -20.80 17.12 -6.26
N PRO A 62 -21.82 16.34 -6.68
CA PRO A 62 -23.24 16.74 -6.58
C PRO A 62 -23.77 17.07 -5.17
N ARG A 63 -23.09 16.56 -4.13
CA ARG A 63 -23.40 16.86 -2.72
C ARG A 63 -22.62 18.05 -2.16
N THR A 64 -21.85 18.77 -2.97
CA THR A 64 -21.20 20.01 -2.53
C THR A 64 -22.23 21.03 -2.10
N ARG A 65 -22.01 21.61 -0.92
CA ARG A 65 -22.88 22.60 -0.27
C ARG A 65 -22.01 23.63 0.47
N ILE A 66 -22.49 24.87 0.53
CA ILE A 66 -22.08 25.87 1.53
C ILE A 66 -22.49 25.34 2.90
N ASP A 67 -21.53 25.22 3.81
CA ASP A 67 -21.75 24.92 5.23
C ASP A 67 -21.88 26.22 6.04
N THR A 68 -21.02 27.19 5.77
CA THR A 68 -21.02 28.47 6.48
C THR A 68 -20.59 29.60 5.55
N LEU A 69 -21.24 30.75 5.68
CA LEU A 69 -20.91 31.97 4.97
C LEU A 69 -20.92 33.12 5.97
N VAL A 70 -19.80 33.82 6.08
CA VAL A 70 -19.61 34.93 7.03
C VAL A 70 -19.14 36.15 6.28
N ILE A 71 -19.80 37.28 6.52
CA ILE A 71 -19.37 38.60 6.07
C ILE A 71 -18.90 39.37 7.30
N ASP A 72 -17.63 39.76 7.33
CA ASP A 72 -17.04 40.58 8.38
C ASP A 72 -16.65 41.95 7.81
N ASP A 73 -17.54 42.92 7.99
CA ASP A 73 -17.30 44.30 7.53
C ASP A 73 -16.21 45.00 8.33
N LYS A 74 -15.93 44.56 9.57
CA LYS A 74 -14.91 45.18 10.43
C LYS A 74 -13.51 44.84 9.91
N ASN A 75 -13.30 43.58 9.53
CA ASN A 75 -12.03 43.11 8.99
C ASN A 75 -11.99 43.12 7.46
N LEU A 76 -13.05 43.60 6.81
CA LEU A 76 -13.23 43.56 5.36
C LEU A 76 -12.96 42.14 4.82
N SER A 77 -13.68 41.13 5.32
CA SER A 77 -13.52 39.75 4.84
C SER A 77 -14.84 39.03 4.56
N VAL A 78 -14.78 38.08 3.63
CA VAL A 78 -15.86 37.16 3.29
C VAL A 78 -15.30 35.75 3.40
N ARG A 79 -15.83 34.95 4.33
CA ARG A 79 -15.48 33.54 4.47
C ARG A 79 -16.58 32.66 3.91
N ILE A 80 -16.22 31.73 3.04
CA ILE A 80 -17.09 30.72 2.46
C ILE A 80 -16.51 29.35 2.84
N ASP A 81 -17.18 28.66 3.76
CA ASP A 81 -16.85 27.30 4.15
C ASP A 81 -17.79 26.34 3.40
N PHE A 82 -17.24 25.46 2.56
CA PHE A 82 -17.96 24.36 1.91
C PHE A 82 -17.85 23.06 2.73
N ASN A 83 -18.81 22.17 2.54
CA ASN A 83 -18.73 20.81 3.08
C ASN A 83 -17.60 20.00 2.44
N LYS A 84 -17.32 18.83 3.02
CA LYS A 84 -16.23 17.94 2.59
C LYS A 84 -16.30 17.51 1.13
N TYR A 85 -17.47 17.52 0.50
CA TYR A 85 -17.60 17.09 -0.89
C TYR A 85 -16.94 18.06 -1.87
N PHE A 86 -16.70 19.32 -1.47
CA PHE A 86 -15.89 20.24 -2.26
C PHE A 86 -14.44 19.72 -2.40
N SER A 87 -13.87 19.18 -1.31
CA SER A 87 -12.48 18.70 -1.30
C SER A 87 -12.26 17.36 -2.01
N TYR A 88 -13.33 16.69 -2.46
CA TYR A 88 -13.24 15.42 -3.18
C TYR A 88 -12.71 15.57 -4.62
N THR A 89 -12.68 16.81 -5.11
CA THR A 89 -12.06 17.14 -6.38
C THR A 89 -10.57 17.44 -6.17
N PRO A 90 -9.66 16.96 -7.03
CA PRO A 90 -8.24 17.31 -6.93
C PRO A 90 -8.03 18.82 -7.11
N LEU A 91 -7.24 19.40 -6.21
CA LEU A 91 -6.93 20.82 -6.20
C LEU A 91 -5.49 21.05 -6.65
N ARG A 92 -5.31 22.06 -7.50
CA ARG A 92 -4.03 22.50 -8.10
C ARG A 92 -3.99 24.02 -8.05
N GLU A 93 -2.80 24.61 -8.11
CA GLU A 93 -2.63 26.07 -8.03
C GLU A 93 -3.54 26.80 -9.04
N ASP A 94 -3.58 26.33 -10.28
CA ASP A 94 -4.41 26.91 -11.35
C ASP A 94 -5.92 26.83 -11.08
N ASN A 95 -6.42 25.67 -10.62
CA ASN A 95 -7.85 25.51 -10.42
C ASN A 95 -8.34 26.20 -9.14
N VAL A 96 -7.50 26.29 -8.11
CA VAL A 96 -7.75 27.10 -6.92
C VAL A 96 -7.79 28.58 -7.30
N GLY A 97 -6.85 29.05 -8.12
CA GLY A 97 -6.85 30.41 -8.65
C GLY A 97 -8.15 30.75 -9.39
N ARG A 98 -8.61 29.85 -10.27
CA ARG A 98 -9.90 30.01 -10.98
C ARG A 98 -11.11 30.03 -10.04
N VAL A 99 -11.14 29.18 -9.01
CA VAL A 99 -12.21 29.21 -7.98
C VAL A 99 -12.27 30.58 -7.31
N TYR A 100 -11.14 31.10 -6.83
CA TYR A 100 -11.08 32.43 -6.20
C TYR A 100 -11.50 33.54 -7.17
N GLN A 101 -11.05 33.48 -8.42
CA GLN A 101 -11.43 34.46 -9.44
C GLN A 101 -12.95 34.46 -9.67
N THR A 102 -13.54 33.30 -9.98
CA THR A 102 -14.97 33.19 -10.26
C THR A 102 -15.81 33.60 -9.05
N LEU A 103 -15.43 33.19 -7.83
CA LEU A 103 -16.15 33.62 -6.63
C LEU A 103 -16.06 35.14 -6.44
N ARG A 104 -14.89 35.77 -6.64
CA ARG A 104 -14.74 37.25 -6.58
C ARG A 104 -15.64 37.97 -7.59
N GLU A 105 -15.76 37.45 -8.80
CA GLU A 105 -16.66 37.99 -9.82
C GLU A 105 -18.14 37.85 -9.41
N MET A 106 -18.50 36.70 -8.81
CA MET A 106 -19.87 36.40 -8.41
C MET A 106 -20.32 37.11 -7.13
N ILE A 107 -19.43 37.37 -6.17
CA ILE A 107 -19.77 38.13 -4.95
C ILE A 107 -20.00 39.62 -5.25
N GLY A 108 -19.39 40.14 -6.32
CA GLY A 108 -19.63 41.47 -6.89
C GLY A 108 -18.85 42.62 -6.26
N GLY A 109 -18.91 43.79 -6.89
CA GLY A 109 -18.03 44.94 -6.62
C GLY A 109 -18.09 45.51 -5.20
N LYS A 110 -19.17 45.28 -4.45
CA LYS A 110 -19.29 45.72 -3.05
C LYS A 110 -18.23 45.10 -2.14
N TYR A 111 -17.75 43.90 -2.48
CA TYR A 111 -16.73 43.17 -1.72
C TYR A 111 -15.37 43.17 -2.44
N ARG A 112 -15.15 44.06 -3.42
CA ARG A 112 -13.91 44.09 -4.20
C ARG A 112 -12.65 44.26 -3.35
N ASN A 113 -12.78 44.99 -2.24
CA ASN A 113 -11.69 45.24 -1.30
C ASN A 113 -11.70 44.27 -0.11
N TYR A 114 -12.58 43.27 -0.11
CA TYR A 114 -12.66 42.30 0.98
C TYR A 114 -11.69 41.14 0.71
N ASP A 115 -11.03 40.66 1.75
CA ASP A 115 -10.34 39.38 1.71
C ASP A 115 -11.36 38.25 1.57
N VAL A 116 -11.21 37.40 0.55
CA VAL A 116 -12.11 36.28 0.30
C VAL A 116 -11.39 35.01 0.71
N GLN A 117 -11.95 34.31 1.68
CA GLN A 117 -11.42 33.06 2.21
C GLN A 117 -12.34 31.91 1.82
N VAL A 118 -11.80 30.94 1.10
CA VAL A 118 -12.55 29.75 0.68
C VAL A 118 -11.97 28.53 1.37
N ARG A 119 -12.83 27.81 2.07
CA ARG A 119 -12.45 26.64 2.88
C ARG A 119 -13.32 25.45 2.54
N SER A 120 -12.80 24.26 2.74
CA SER A 120 -13.59 23.03 2.82
C SER A 120 -13.18 22.28 4.08
N ARG A 121 -14.17 21.93 4.91
CA ARG A 121 -13.93 21.54 6.31
C ARG A 121 -13.18 22.65 7.07
N GLU A 122 -12.15 22.30 7.85
CA GLU A 122 -11.31 23.29 8.53
C GLU A 122 -10.19 23.90 7.66
N TYR A 123 -10.01 23.45 6.41
CA TYR A 123 -8.83 23.83 5.61
C TYR A 123 -9.16 24.88 4.54
N PRO A 124 -8.37 25.95 4.42
CA PRO A 124 -8.30 26.74 3.19
C PRO A 124 -8.03 25.85 1.97
N ILE A 125 -8.73 26.11 0.86
CA ILE A 125 -8.68 25.20 -0.29
C ILE A 125 -7.28 25.09 -0.93
N GLN A 126 -6.45 26.14 -0.82
CA GLN A 126 -5.05 26.10 -1.27
C GLN A 126 -4.19 25.15 -0.42
N GLU A 127 -4.52 24.94 0.85
CA GLU A 127 -3.79 24.01 1.71
C GLU A 127 -4.11 22.57 1.33
N LEU A 128 -5.26 22.29 0.72
CA LEU A 128 -5.61 20.95 0.25
C LEU A 128 -4.83 20.52 -1.00
N ILE A 129 -3.96 21.36 -1.58
CA ILE A 129 -3.04 20.98 -2.66
C ILE A 129 -1.92 20.11 -2.07
N PRO A 130 -1.70 18.87 -2.58
CA PRO A 130 -0.60 18.03 -2.14
C PRO A 130 0.77 18.69 -2.35
N ASN A 131 1.74 18.42 -1.47
CA ASN A 131 3.09 18.97 -1.60
C ASN A 131 3.71 18.68 -2.97
N TYR A 132 3.50 17.47 -3.51
CA TYR A 132 4.00 17.08 -4.84
C TYR A 132 3.51 17.96 -5.98
N PHE A 133 2.33 18.57 -5.85
CA PHE A 133 1.72 19.41 -6.89
C PHE A 133 1.90 20.91 -6.63
N ARG A 134 2.72 21.31 -5.63
CA ARG A 134 3.10 22.70 -5.40
C ARG A 134 4.32 23.04 -6.24
N SER A 135 4.29 24.20 -6.91
CA SER A 135 5.37 24.57 -7.85
C SER A 135 6.67 24.95 -7.14
N ARG A 136 6.59 25.47 -5.92
CA ARG A 136 7.74 25.92 -5.12
C ARG A 136 7.89 25.08 -3.87
N LYS A 137 9.09 24.52 -3.64
CA LYS A 137 9.42 23.79 -2.40
C LYS A 137 9.23 24.62 -1.13
N THR A 138 9.37 25.95 -1.22
CA THR A 138 9.12 26.88 -0.09
C THR A 138 7.66 26.91 0.35
N ASP A 139 6.75 26.49 -0.52
CA ASP A 139 5.32 26.44 -0.23
C ASP A 139 4.92 25.07 0.33
N HIS A 140 5.83 24.11 0.51
CA HIS A 140 5.51 22.81 1.09
C HIS A 140 5.01 22.94 2.53
N ASP A 141 3.93 22.23 2.84
CA ASP A 141 3.42 22.08 4.20
C ASP A 141 4.30 21.07 4.92
N LEU A 142 5.17 21.58 5.81
CA LEU A 142 6.11 20.77 6.59
C LEU A 142 5.40 19.84 7.58
N SER A 143 4.16 20.13 7.97
CA SER A 143 3.41 19.26 8.88
C SER A 143 3.07 17.91 8.26
N ARG A 144 3.05 17.79 6.93
CA ARG A 144 2.76 16.52 6.21
C ARG A 144 3.99 15.67 5.97
N LYS A 145 5.17 16.13 6.41
CA LYS A 145 6.43 15.46 6.16
C LYS A 145 6.92 14.78 7.42
N PRO A 146 7.45 13.55 7.32
CA PRO A 146 8.11 12.89 8.43
C PRO A 146 9.19 13.80 9.03
N LEU A 147 9.27 13.83 10.36
CA LEU A 147 10.40 14.47 11.04
C LEU A 147 11.69 13.73 10.66
N PRO A 148 12.83 14.44 10.52
CA PRO A 148 14.12 13.79 10.26
C PRO A 148 14.45 12.81 11.38
N ASP A 149 14.30 11.52 11.12
CA ASP A 149 14.62 10.46 12.07
C ASP A 149 16.14 10.26 12.10
N ARG A 150 16.79 10.83 13.12
CA ARG A 150 18.24 10.69 13.33
C ARG A 150 18.63 9.26 13.76
N GLN A 151 17.68 8.37 14.03
CA GLN A 151 17.91 7.03 14.55
C GLN A 151 17.21 5.92 13.73
N ARG A 152 16.85 6.20 12.47
CA ARG A 152 16.22 5.19 11.59
C ARG A 152 17.10 3.95 11.49
N PRO A 153 16.61 2.75 11.85
CA PRO A 153 17.41 1.53 11.79
C PRO A 153 17.74 1.17 10.34
N LEU A 154 18.83 0.42 10.16
CA LEU A 154 19.17 -0.15 8.86
C LEU A 154 18.02 -1.07 8.37
N PRO A 155 17.76 -1.12 7.05
CA PRO A 155 16.68 -1.94 6.49
C PRO A 155 16.78 -3.40 6.93
N LEU A 156 15.64 -4.01 7.27
CA LEU A 156 15.57 -5.40 7.78
C LEU A 156 16.30 -6.39 6.86
N VAL A 157 16.05 -6.33 5.56
CA VAL A 157 16.67 -7.18 4.55
C VAL A 157 17.37 -6.34 3.50
N ARG A 158 18.63 -6.66 3.21
CA ARG A 158 19.44 -5.99 2.18
C ARG A 158 20.04 -7.04 1.24
N PRO A 159 19.44 -7.27 0.06
CA PRO A 159 20.01 -8.18 -0.92
C PRO A 159 21.36 -7.64 -1.40
N GLN A 160 22.40 -8.49 -1.42
CA GLN A 160 23.68 -8.13 -2.02
C GLN A 160 23.53 -8.16 -3.55
N ARG A 161 23.57 -6.99 -4.15
CA ARG A 161 23.50 -6.78 -5.61
C ARG A 161 24.76 -6.04 -6.06
N PRO A 162 25.22 -6.25 -7.32
CA PRO A 162 26.38 -5.53 -7.83
C PRO A 162 26.05 -4.08 -8.25
N TRP A 163 24.85 -3.58 -7.97
CA TRP A 163 24.38 -2.23 -8.24
C TRP A 163 23.52 -1.68 -7.09
N SER A 164 23.41 -0.36 -7.00
CA SER A 164 22.57 0.36 -6.03
C SER A 164 21.48 1.17 -6.73
N VAL A 165 20.41 1.48 -5.99
CA VAL A 165 19.24 2.25 -6.47
C VAL A 165 18.95 3.45 -5.56
N PRO A 166 19.91 4.38 -5.39
CA PRO A 166 19.82 5.44 -4.39
C PRO A 166 18.69 6.44 -4.64
N SER A 167 18.31 6.67 -5.89
CA SER A 167 17.15 7.51 -6.27
C SER A 167 15.87 6.70 -6.47
N GLY A 168 15.84 5.44 -6.00
CA GLY A 168 14.65 4.60 -5.98
C GLY A 168 13.94 4.67 -4.63
N LEU A 169 13.56 3.51 -4.12
CA LEU A 169 12.93 3.29 -2.83
C LEU A 169 13.88 2.61 -1.83
N ALA A 170 15.20 2.75 -2.02
CA ALA A 170 16.21 2.13 -1.17
C ALA A 170 15.95 2.44 0.32
N GLY A 171 15.82 1.38 1.12
CA GLY A 171 15.61 1.47 2.56
C GLY A 171 14.22 1.91 3.01
N LYS A 172 13.26 1.98 2.09
CA LYS A 172 11.84 2.21 2.40
C LYS A 172 11.14 0.87 2.66
N ASN A 173 10.29 0.83 3.68
CA ASN A 173 9.44 -0.33 3.99
C ASN A 173 7.98 0.02 3.69
N ILE A 174 7.35 -0.81 2.87
CA ILE A 174 6.00 -0.55 2.36
C ILE A 174 5.11 -1.74 2.69
N VAL A 175 3.92 -1.48 3.20
CA VAL A 175 2.89 -2.52 3.37
C VAL A 175 1.92 -2.43 2.18
N VAL A 176 1.68 -3.56 1.51
CA VAL A 176 0.65 -3.66 0.47
C VAL A 176 -0.34 -4.75 0.84
N ALA A 177 -1.56 -4.34 1.18
CA ALA A 177 -2.67 -5.22 1.49
C ALA A 177 -3.57 -5.35 0.26
N HIS A 178 -3.55 -6.50 -0.39
CA HIS A 178 -4.42 -6.79 -1.53
C HIS A 178 -5.67 -7.52 -1.05
N SER A 179 -6.79 -6.82 -1.06
CA SER A 179 -8.17 -7.23 -0.76
C SER A 179 -8.42 -8.41 0.21
N HIS A 180 -9.65 -8.89 0.22
CA HIS A 180 -10.23 -10.01 0.96
C HIS A 180 -9.59 -11.34 0.61
N GLY A 181 -10.00 -12.39 1.31
CA GLY A 181 -9.57 -13.75 1.04
C GLY A 181 -10.64 -14.74 1.45
N TRP A 182 -10.41 -16.01 1.13
CA TRP A 182 -11.22 -17.13 1.58
C TRP A 182 -11.25 -17.13 3.12
N HIS A 183 -12.45 -17.07 3.68
CA HIS A 183 -12.67 -16.91 5.12
C HIS A 183 -13.76 -17.83 5.63
N TYR A 184 -13.80 -18.02 6.94
CA TYR A 184 -14.82 -18.81 7.61
C TYR A 184 -15.94 -17.89 8.11
N ASP A 185 -17.15 -18.09 7.61
CA ASP A 185 -18.34 -17.42 8.12
C ASP A 185 -18.86 -18.18 9.36
N ASN A 186 -18.86 -17.51 10.52
CA ASN A 186 -19.30 -18.10 11.78
C ASN A 186 -20.84 -18.21 11.91
N VAL A 187 -21.62 -17.56 11.06
CA VAL A 187 -23.08 -17.68 11.04
C VAL A 187 -23.49 -18.86 10.17
N GLU A 188 -22.96 -18.92 8.95
CA GLU A 188 -23.20 -19.97 7.96
C GLU A 188 -22.40 -21.27 8.25
N GLN A 189 -21.45 -21.20 9.19
CA GLN A 189 -20.60 -22.32 9.63
C GLN A 189 -19.85 -22.99 8.46
N ARG A 190 -19.32 -22.17 7.55
CA ARG A 190 -18.60 -22.66 6.36
C ARG A 190 -17.54 -21.68 5.88
N TRP A 191 -16.59 -22.22 5.14
CA TRP A 191 -15.63 -21.42 4.40
C TRP A 191 -16.23 -20.86 3.11
N GLU A 192 -15.96 -19.58 2.81
CA GLU A 192 -16.42 -18.91 1.61
C GLU A 192 -15.59 -17.69 1.18
N TRP A 193 -15.86 -17.23 -0.06
CA TRP A 193 -15.39 -15.95 -0.56
C TRP A 193 -16.24 -14.82 0.01
N MET A 194 -15.62 -13.67 0.30
CA MET A 194 -16.37 -12.49 0.77
C MET A 194 -17.16 -11.83 -0.36
N ARG A 195 -16.70 -11.99 -1.62
CA ARG A 195 -17.34 -11.41 -2.81
C ARG A 195 -17.86 -12.49 -3.76
N PRO A 196 -18.91 -12.19 -4.55
CA PRO A 196 -19.45 -13.14 -5.51
C PRO A 196 -18.46 -13.44 -6.62
N ARG A 197 -18.58 -14.65 -7.20
CA ARG A 197 -17.83 -15.06 -8.38
C ARG A 197 -18.48 -14.44 -9.62
N LEU A 198 -17.78 -13.54 -10.29
CA LEU A 198 -18.26 -12.79 -11.45
C LEU A 198 -17.17 -12.74 -12.51
N PHE A 199 -17.57 -12.80 -13.79
CA PHE A 199 -16.65 -12.66 -14.94
C PHE A 199 -15.39 -13.55 -14.85
N GLN A 200 -15.55 -14.81 -14.40
CA GLN A 200 -14.47 -15.79 -14.22
C GLN A 200 -13.41 -15.42 -13.16
N THR A 201 -13.71 -14.49 -12.27
CA THR A 201 -12.85 -14.14 -11.13
C THR A 201 -13.66 -14.01 -9.84
N VAL A 202 -12.95 -13.81 -8.74
CA VAL A 202 -13.49 -13.32 -7.47
C VAL A 202 -12.65 -12.11 -7.06
N GLU A 203 -13.29 -11.10 -6.47
CA GLU A 203 -12.58 -9.89 -6.08
C GLU A 203 -11.50 -10.16 -5.03
N ASP A 204 -11.74 -11.10 -4.11
CA ASP A 204 -10.79 -11.56 -3.10
C ASP A 204 -9.41 -11.98 -3.67
N LEU A 205 -9.34 -12.38 -4.95
CA LEU A 205 -8.10 -12.71 -5.65
C LEU A 205 -7.72 -11.72 -6.76
N LEU A 206 -8.63 -10.82 -7.15
CA LEU A 206 -8.40 -9.95 -8.30
C LEU A 206 -7.26 -8.95 -8.02
N PRO A 207 -7.25 -8.14 -6.95
CA PRO A 207 -6.13 -7.26 -6.62
C PRO A 207 -4.80 -7.98 -6.38
N MET A 208 -4.83 -9.23 -5.90
CA MET A 208 -3.63 -10.07 -5.80
C MET A 208 -2.95 -10.24 -7.17
N SER A 209 -3.74 -10.43 -8.23
CA SER A 209 -3.26 -10.63 -9.60
C SER A 209 -2.59 -9.38 -10.23
N PHE A 210 -2.75 -8.22 -9.60
CA PHE A 210 -1.99 -7.00 -9.90
C PHE A 210 -0.77 -6.89 -8.97
N THR A 211 -0.99 -7.19 -7.70
CA THR A 211 -0.04 -6.92 -6.62
C THR A 211 1.18 -7.82 -6.70
N ILE A 212 0.98 -9.14 -6.65
CA ILE A 212 2.06 -10.13 -6.57
C ILE A 212 2.93 -10.17 -7.83
N PRO A 213 2.38 -10.28 -9.05
CA PRO A 213 3.21 -10.42 -10.25
C PRO A 213 3.79 -9.10 -10.79
N TYR A 214 3.22 -7.93 -10.45
CA TYR A 214 3.62 -6.66 -11.07
C TYR A 214 4.05 -5.60 -10.05
N LEU A 215 3.17 -5.20 -9.12
CA LEU A 215 3.45 -4.08 -8.21
C LEU A 215 4.62 -4.38 -7.26
N ILE A 216 4.57 -5.50 -6.54
CA ILE A 216 5.62 -5.85 -5.56
C ILE A 216 7.00 -5.95 -6.22
N PRO A 217 7.17 -6.67 -7.36
CA PRO A 217 8.46 -6.70 -8.05
C PRO A 217 8.98 -5.31 -8.43
N MET A 218 8.13 -4.37 -8.87
CA MET A 218 8.56 -3.01 -9.20
C MET A 218 9.05 -2.24 -7.97
N LEU A 219 8.35 -2.37 -6.84
CA LEU A 219 8.75 -1.76 -5.57
C LEU A 219 10.10 -2.33 -5.06
N GLU A 220 10.25 -3.66 -5.08
CA GLU A 220 11.47 -4.35 -4.63
C GLU A 220 12.67 -4.12 -5.57
N ASN A 221 12.41 -3.99 -6.88
CA ASN A 221 13.44 -3.61 -7.85
C ASN A 221 13.91 -2.17 -7.66
N ALA A 222 13.00 -1.28 -7.27
CA ALA A 222 13.35 0.09 -6.88
C ALA A 222 14.05 0.16 -5.51
N GLY A 223 14.12 -0.92 -4.74
CA GLY A 223 14.89 -1.01 -3.49
C GLY A 223 14.07 -0.98 -2.20
N ALA A 224 12.73 -0.96 -2.30
CA ALA A 224 11.87 -1.12 -1.14
C ALA A 224 11.92 -2.55 -0.61
N TYR A 225 11.59 -2.73 0.67
CA TYR A 225 11.17 -4.03 1.20
C TYR A 225 9.65 -4.02 1.41
N VAL A 226 8.95 -4.99 0.84
CA VAL A 226 7.49 -5.01 0.82
C VAL A 226 6.93 -6.09 1.75
N PHE A 227 6.10 -5.64 2.68
CA PHE A 227 5.34 -6.49 3.59
C PHE A 227 3.92 -6.71 3.07
N VAL A 228 3.41 -7.92 3.24
CA VAL A 228 2.08 -8.34 2.79
C VAL A 228 1.39 -9.05 3.96
N PRO A 229 0.19 -8.63 4.39
CA PRO A 229 -0.52 -9.27 5.50
C PRO A 229 -1.16 -10.62 5.14
N ARG A 230 -0.78 -11.23 4.01
CA ARG A 230 -1.25 -12.51 3.48
C ARG A 230 -0.05 -13.26 2.88
N GLU A 231 -0.16 -14.58 2.74
CA GLU A 231 0.86 -15.36 2.04
C GLU A 231 0.99 -14.89 0.59
N ARG A 232 2.23 -14.57 0.17
CA ARG A 232 2.52 -14.02 -1.17
C ARG A 232 2.97 -15.08 -2.16
N ASP A 233 3.42 -16.24 -1.70
CA ASP A 233 3.85 -17.33 -2.56
C ASP A 233 2.67 -18.19 -3.01
N ILE A 234 2.55 -18.38 -4.32
CA ILE A 234 1.48 -19.18 -4.93
C ILE A 234 1.84 -20.68 -4.95
N GLN A 235 3.05 -21.04 -4.55
CA GLN A 235 3.49 -22.42 -4.38
C GLN A 235 2.69 -23.10 -3.26
N VAL A 236 2.02 -24.21 -3.59
CA VAL A 236 1.15 -24.96 -2.67
C VAL A 236 1.90 -25.93 -1.77
N HIS A 237 3.12 -26.29 -2.17
CA HIS A 237 4.02 -27.08 -1.35
C HIS A 237 4.72 -26.19 -0.32
N GLU A 238 5.00 -26.75 0.86
CA GLU A 238 5.77 -26.09 1.92
C GLU A 238 6.71 -27.08 2.57
N VAL A 239 7.95 -26.65 2.80
CA VAL A 239 8.94 -27.37 3.60
C VAL A 239 9.49 -26.42 4.64
N VAL A 240 9.42 -26.79 5.91
CA VAL A 240 10.08 -26.06 7.00
C VAL A 240 11.23 -26.91 7.52
N VAL A 241 12.40 -26.29 7.64
CA VAL A 241 13.59 -26.87 8.25
C VAL A 241 13.88 -26.05 9.51
N ASP A 242 13.90 -26.71 10.65
CA ASP A 242 13.89 -26.10 11.98
C ASP A 242 14.82 -26.90 12.92
N ASN A 243 15.34 -26.25 13.97
CA ASN A 243 16.23 -26.87 14.95
C ASN A 243 15.50 -27.78 15.95
N ASP A 244 14.24 -27.50 16.28
CA ASP A 244 13.48 -28.32 17.23
C ASP A 244 12.88 -29.55 16.56
N SER A 245 12.47 -29.41 15.30
CA SER A 245 11.72 -30.44 14.59
C SER A 245 11.95 -30.39 13.07
N LEU A 246 12.27 -31.53 12.47
CA LEU A 246 12.38 -31.66 11.02
C LEU A 246 11.04 -32.13 10.43
N ALA A 247 10.48 -31.35 9.50
CA ALA A 247 9.20 -31.67 8.83
C ALA A 247 9.27 -32.98 8.01
N SER A 248 10.45 -33.30 7.45
CA SER A 248 10.79 -34.56 6.80
C SER A 248 12.05 -35.13 7.43
N LYS A 249 12.13 -36.45 7.61
CA LYS A 249 13.36 -37.12 8.05
C LYS A 249 14.52 -36.96 7.06
N ALA A 250 14.24 -36.55 5.83
CA ALA A 250 15.26 -36.33 4.79
C ALA A 250 15.80 -34.88 4.77
N SER A 251 15.02 -33.91 5.27
CA SER A 251 15.52 -32.53 5.47
C SER A 251 16.64 -32.52 6.51
N GLN A 252 17.58 -31.59 6.40
CA GLN A 252 18.76 -31.52 7.27
C GLN A 252 18.91 -30.14 7.87
N TYR A 253 19.11 -30.11 9.19
CA TYR A 253 19.55 -28.97 9.97
C TYR A 253 20.95 -29.27 10.49
N LEU A 254 21.95 -28.48 10.10
CA LEU A 254 23.35 -28.75 10.40
C LEU A 254 24.00 -27.51 11.01
N GLU A 255 24.44 -27.62 12.27
CA GLU A 255 25.29 -26.61 12.91
C GLU A 255 26.76 -27.04 12.80
N TRP A 256 27.65 -26.08 12.56
CA TRP A 256 29.08 -26.32 12.58
C TRP A 256 29.83 -25.18 13.26
N GLN A 257 30.99 -25.51 13.82
CA GLN A 257 31.88 -24.59 14.53
C GLN A 257 33.34 -25.02 14.40
N ARG A 258 34.27 -24.06 14.40
CA ARG A 258 35.72 -24.30 14.31
C ARG A 258 36.39 -24.40 15.68
N SER A 259 35.80 -23.82 16.72
CA SER A 259 36.28 -23.87 18.11
C SER A 259 35.10 -23.93 19.07
N SER A 260 35.36 -24.25 20.35
CA SER A 260 34.33 -24.26 21.38
C SER A 260 33.82 -22.87 21.76
N GLU A 261 34.54 -21.81 21.40
CA GLU A 261 34.16 -20.41 21.64
C GLU A 261 32.88 -20.03 20.91
N PHE A 262 32.72 -20.47 19.65
CA PHE A 262 31.57 -20.13 18.80
C PHE A 262 30.49 -21.20 18.81
N THR A 263 30.34 -21.90 19.93
CA THR A 263 29.32 -22.96 20.05
C THR A 263 27.92 -22.38 20.00
N TRP A 264 27.06 -22.96 19.16
CA TRP A 264 25.65 -22.58 19.10
C TRP A 264 24.92 -23.00 20.39
N GLN A 265 24.20 -22.05 20.97
CA GLN A 265 23.48 -22.20 22.22
C GLN A 265 21.98 -21.98 22.02
N THR A 266 21.16 -22.62 22.85
CA THR A 266 19.70 -22.43 22.81
C THR A 266 19.34 -21.14 23.52
N GLY A 267 18.63 -20.24 22.83
CA GLY A 267 18.08 -19.00 23.38
C GLY A 267 17.09 -19.26 24.52
N SER A 268 16.98 -18.30 25.45
CA SER A 268 15.97 -18.34 26.51
C SER A 268 14.57 -17.97 26.02
N ASP A 269 14.49 -17.20 24.93
CA ASP A 269 13.23 -16.78 24.32
C ASP A 269 12.68 -17.85 23.37
N SER A 270 11.35 -17.91 23.28
CA SER A 270 10.68 -18.87 22.41
C SER A 270 10.96 -18.59 20.93
N GLY A 271 11.11 -19.68 20.17
CA GLY A 271 11.22 -19.69 18.71
C GLY A 271 10.05 -20.39 18.03
N PHE A 272 10.15 -20.52 16.72
CA PHE A 272 9.26 -21.32 15.91
C PHE A 272 9.41 -22.80 16.24
N ALA A 273 8.29 -23.53 16.27
CA ALA A 273 8.31 -24.96 16.07
C ALA A 273 7.12 -25.37 15.21
N LEU A 274 7.32 -26.43 14.42
CA LEU A 274 6.23 -27.05 13.68
C LEU A 274 5.37 -27.89 14.64
N SER A 275 4.50 -27.24 15.40
CA SER A 275 3.54 -27.91 16.26
C SER A 275 2.48 -28.67 15.45
N PRO A 276 1.79 -29.67 16.05
CA PRO A 276 0.76 -30.43 15.36
C PRO A 276 -0.30 -29.52 14.73
N ILE A 277 -0.41 -29.59 13.39
CA ILE A 277 -1.46 -28.93 12.62
C ILE A 277 -2.75 -29.76 12.66
N PRO A 278 -3.95 -29.14 12.61
CA PRO A 278 -4.16 -27.71 12.37
C PRO A 278 -4.01 -26.83 13.62
N TYR A 279 -3.57 -25.59 13.42
CA TYR A 279 -3.47 -24.59 14.49
C TYR A 279 -4.86 -24.16 14.95
N LEU A 280 -5.13 -24.34 16.24
CA LEU A 280 -6.36 -23.87 16.88
C LEU A 280 -6.26 -22.40 17.25
N TYR A 281 -7.38 -21.79 17.65
CA TYR A 281 -7.41 -20.43 18.17
C TYR A 281 -6.36 -20.21 19.27
N GLY A 282 -5.65 -19.07 19.20
CA GLY A 282 -4.63 -18.66 20.16
C GLY A 282 -3.29 -19.39 20.06
N VAL A 283 -3.17 -20.42 19.20
CA VAL A 283 -1.88 -21.08 18.96
C VAL A 283 -1.00 -20.19 18.09
N ASN A 284 0.15 -19.81 18.64
CA ASN A 284 1.21 -19.09 17.94
C ASN A 284 2.42 -20.04 17.79
N PRO A 285 2.80 -20.43 16.56
CA PRO A 285 3.89 -21.38 16.36
C PRO A 285 5.27 -20.83 16.77
N PHE A 286 5.45 -19.51 16.82
CA PHE A 286 6.66 -18.83 17.31
C PHE A 286 6.77 -18.77 18.84
N ARG A 287 5.90 -19.50 19.54
CA ARG A 287 5.95 -19.69 21.00
C ARG A 287 6.09 -21.15 21.41
N GLN A 288 6.41 -22.03 20.45
CA GLN A 288 6.36 -23.49 20.63
C GLN A 288 7.74 -24.14 20.51
N GLY A 289 8.74 -23.40 20.03
CA GLY A 289 10.10 -23.86 19.83
C GLY A 289 11.13 -22.99 20.53
N THR A 290 12.36 -23.11 20.04
CA THR A 290 13.55 -22.46 20.55
C THR A 290 14.33 -21.82 19.42
N SER A 291 15.09 -20.77 19.74
CA SER A 291 16.04 -20.16 18.82
C SER A 291 17.48 -20.54 19.18
N ARG A 292 18.40 -20.31 18.25
CA ARG A 292 19.83 -20.62 18.38
C ARG A 292 20.64 -19.33 18.30
N PHE A 293 21.72 -19.23 19.05
CA PHE A 293 22.64 -18.09 19.00
C PHE A 293 24.10 -18.49 19.12
N THR A 294 24.99 -17.68 18.55
CA THR A 294 26.44 -17.78 18.72
C THR A 294 27.06 -16.38 18.67
N ASP A 295 28.27 -16.23 19.21
CA ASP A 295 29.03 -15.00 19.11
C ASP A 295 29.46 -14.73 17.66
N ALA A 296 29.33 -13.48 17.24
CA ALA A 296 29.79 -13.03 15.95
C ALA A 296 31.33 -12.96 15.90
N ASP A 297 31.89 -13.33 14.75
CA ASP A 297 33.32 -13.26 14.48
C ASP A 297 33.57 -12.50 13.17
N THR A 298 34.78 -11.99 13.01
CA THR A 298 35.23 -11.37 11.76
C THR A 298 35.53 -12.38 10.65
N THR A 299 35.58 -13.67 10.98
CA THR A 299 35.74 -14.78 10.04
C THR A 299 34.65 -15.84 10.22
N ALA A 300 34.46 -16.72 9.22
CA ALA A 300 33.48 -17.80 9.30
C ALA A 300 33.94 -18.89 10.27
N SER A 301 33.65 -18.69 11.56
CA SER A 301 34.04 -19.60 12.65
C SER A 301 32.90 -20.51 13.10
N ALA A 302 31.65 -20.15 12.83
CA ALA A 302 30.48 -20.99 13.00
C ALA A 302 29.40 -20.69 11.94
N GLY A 303 28.49 -21.63 11.73
CA GLY A 303 27.36 -21.46 10.81
C GLY A 303 26.27 -22.51 10.97
N ILE A 304 25.18 -22.30 10.24
CA ILE A 304 24.02 -23.19 10.16
C ILE A 304 23.61 -23.37 8.70
N ASP A 305 23.34 -24.62 8.32
CA ASP A 305 22.81 -25.01 7.02
C ASP A 305 21.42 -25.63 7.16
N TRP A 306 20.45 -25.10 6.41
CA TRP A 306 19.10 -25.65 6.26
C TRP A 306 18.95 -26.24 4.86
N VAL A 307 18.82 -27.57 4.77
CA VAL A 307 18.65 -28.29 3.50
C VAL A 307 17.26 -28.93 3.45
N PRO A 308 16.32 -28.40 2.65
CA PRO A 308 14.99 -28.99 2.50
C PRO A 308 14.99 -30.23 1.62
N ASP A 309 14.12 -31.18 1.93
CA ASP A 309 13.65 -32.20 0.99
C ASP A 309 12.50 -31.63 0.15
N ILE A 310 12.82 -31.11 -1.04
CA ILE A 310 11.85 -30.43 -1.90
C ILE A 310 10.94 -31.46 -2.57
N PRO A 311 9.60 -31.36 -2.43
CA PRO A 311 8.69 -32.40 -2.94
C PRO A 311 8.60 -32.44 -4.47
N GLU A 312 8.76 -31.29 -5.13
CA GLU A 312 8.61 -31.12 -6.57
C GLU A 312 9.49 -29.99 -7.12
N ASP A 313 10.02 -30.16 -8.33
CA ASP A 313 10.69 -29.10 -9.08
C ASP A 313 9.79 -27.86 -9.17
N GLY A 314 10.31 -26.70 -8.82
CA GLY A 314 9.49 -25.50 -8.86
C GLY A 314 10.15 -24.27 -8.30
N ARG A 315 9.37 -23.18 -8.27
CA ARG A 315 9.75 -21.94 -7.58
C ARG A 315 9.15 -21.95 -6.18
N TYR A 316 9.97 -21.63 -5.19
CA TYR A 316 9.60 -21.56 -3.79
C TYR A 316 10.09 -20.23 -3.23
N ALA A 317 9.21 -19.50 -2.55
CA ALA A 317 9.62 -18.42 -1.67
C ALA A 317 10.45 -18.98 -0.51
N VAL A 318 11.51 -18.27 -0.14
CA VAL A 318 12.34 -18.60 1.01
C VAL A 318 12.11 -17.55 2.07
N TYR A 319 11.67 -18.01 3.24
CA TYR A 319 11.51 -17.20 4.44
C TYR A 319 12.46 -17.70 5.53
N ILE A 320 13.02 -16.78 6.30
CA ILE A 320 13.82 -17.08 7.48
C ILE A 320 13.11 -16.61 8.75
N SER A 321 13.44 -17.20 9.88
CA SER A 321 13.16 -16.64 11.19
C SER A 321 14.42 -16.59 12.06
N PHE A 322 14.38 -15.71 13.05
CA PHE A 322 15.45 -15.47 14.02
C PHE A 322 14.87 -14.72 15.22
N HIS A 323 15.60 -14.71 16.32
CA HIS A 323 15.30 -13.86 17.46
C HIS A 323 15.94 -12.47 17.29
N ALA A 324 15.18 -11.41 17.55
CA ALA A 324 15.68 -10.04 17.41
C ALA A 324 16.06 -9.41 18.76
N GLY A 325 17.24 -8.79 18.85
CA GLY A 325 17.72 -8.16 20.09
C GLY A 325 18.69 -7.02 19.86
N ALA A 326 18.76 -6.08 20.81
CA ALA A 326 19.61 -4.89 20.70
C ALA A 326 21.12 -5.21 20.74
N ASP A 327 21.49 -6.36 21.27
CA ASP A 327 22.84 -6.92 21.30
C ASP A 327 23.18 -7.77 20.05
N HIS A 328 22.21 -7.98 19.16
CA HIS A 328 22.40 -8.77 17.94
C HIS A 328 23.05 -7.94 16.82
N VAL A 329 23.68 -8.62 15.88
CA VAL A 329 24.28 -8.01 14.69
C VAL A 329 23.22 -7.35 13.79
N ASP A 330 23.59 -6.26 13.13
CA ASP A 330 22.75 -5.66 12.09
C ASP A 330 23.14 -6.12 10.67
N ASP A 331 24.14 -7.00 10.55
CA ASP A 331 24.75 -7.45 9.29
C ASP A 331 24.86 -8.98 9.13
N ALA A 332 23.95 -9.75 9.73
CA ALA A 332 23.92 -11.22 9.59
C ALA A 332 23.80 -11.65 8.12
N SER A 333 24.67 -12.55 7.66
CA SER A 333 24.76 -12.95 6.25
C SER A 333 24.09 -14.30 6.00
N TYR A 334 22.97 -14.28 5.27
CA TYR A 334 22.28 -15.47 4.76
C TYR A 334 22.56 -15.67 3.27
N THR A 335 22.89 -16.88 2.86
CA THR A 335 23.06 -17.24 1.44
C THR A 335 22.09 -18.34 1.06
N VAL A 336 21.25 -18.09 0.05
CA VAL A 336 20.34 -19.08 -0.53
C VAL A 336 21.03 -19.73 -1.73
N GLN A 337 21.25 -21.03 -1.68
CA GLN A 337 21.64 -21.83 -2.85
C GLN A 337 20.40 -22.29 -3.59
N HIS A 338 20.38 -22.07 -4.90
CA HIS A 338 19.27 -22.43 -5.76
C HIS A 338 19.77 -22.83 -7.15
N ARG A 339 18.90 -23.33 -8.04
CA ARG A 339 19.28 -23.76 -9.40
C ARG A 339 19.89 -22.66 -10.28
N GLY A 340 19.78 -21.40 -9.86
CA GLY A 340 20.33 -20.24 -10.56
C GLY A 340 21.70 -19.78 -10.05
N GLY A 341 22.30 -20.50 -9.09
CA GLY A 341 23.50 -20.08 -8.37
C GLY A 341 23.18 -19.74 -6.92
N SER A 342 23.82 -18.69 -6.40
CA SER A 342 23.65 -18.23 -5.03
C SER A 342 23.12 -16.80 -4.97
N SER A 343 22.34 -16.51 -3.92
CA SER A 343 21.88 -15.16 -3.60
C SER A 343 22.13 -14.86 -2.12
N THR A 344 22.85 -13.78 -1.82
CA THR A 344 23.21 -13.41 -0.44
C THR A 344 22.41 -12.20 0.04
N PHE A 345 21.99 -12.25 1.30
CA PHE A 345 21.18 -11.25 1.99
C PHE A 345 21.84 -10.86 3.30
N VAL A 346 21.91 -9.56 3.56
CA VAL A 346 22.36 -9.02 4.84
C VAL A 346 21.13 -8.64 5.66
N ILE A 347 21.01 -9.20 6.86
CA ILE A 347 19.84 -9.11 7.72
C ILE A 347 20.16 -8.30 8.97
N ASN A 348 19.30 -7.33 9.29
CA ASN A 348 19.36 -6.62 10.56
C ASN A 348 18.63 -7.41 11.64
N GLN A 349 19.37 -8.13 12.50
CA GLN A 349 18.78 -8.95 13.57
C GLN A 349 18.42 -8.15 14.83
N GLN A 350 18.43 -6.82 14.78
CA GLN A 350 17.95 -5.99 15.89
C GLN A 350 16.43 -5.72 15.83
N ILE A 351 15.80 -6.02 14.69
CA ILE A 351 14.38 -5.76 14.40
C ILE A 351 13.78 -6.94 13.62
N GLY A 352 12.46 -7.00 13.49
CA GLY A 352 11.78 -7.92 12.56
C GLY A 352 11.84 -9.43 12.88
N GLY A 353 12.31 -9.82 14.07
CA GLY A 353 12.40 -11.24 14.50
C GLY A 353 11.06 -11.82 15.00
N GLY A 354 11.04 -13.13 15.26
CA GLY A 354 9.86 -13.85 15.79
C GLY A 354 8.70 -13.98 14.79
N THR A 355 9.00 -13.93 13.49
CA THR A 355 8.05 -14.10 12.39
C THR A 355 8.78 -14.58 11.13
N TRP A 356 8.06 -14.73 10.01
CA TRP A 356 8.62 -15.06 8.71
C TRP A 356 9.13 -13.82 7.96
N VAL A 357 10.42 -13.79 7.64
CA VAL A 357 11.08 -12.74 6.85
C VAL A 357 11.40 -13.28 5.46
N TYR A 358 10.81 -12.68 4.43
CA TYR A 358 10.97 -13.08 3.03
C TYR A 358 12.32 -12.64 2.44
N LEU A 359 13.06 -13.57 1.83
CA LEU A 359 14.31 -13.26 1.13
C LEU A 359 14.12 -13.17 -0.39
N GLY A 360 13.28 -14.03 -0.96
CA GLY A 360 13.11 -14.11 -2.40
C GLY A 360 12.41 -15.39 -2.81
N THR A 361 12.11 -15.51 -4.11
CA THR A 361 11.53 -16.73 -4.71
C THR A 361 12.51 -17.31 -5.71
N PHE A 362 12.95 -18.54 -5.47
CA PHE A 362 14.03 -19.19 -6.22
C PHE A 362 13.59 -20.54 -6.79
N ALA A 363 14.29 -21.02 -7.81
CA ALA A 363 14.03 -22.33 -8.40
C ALA A 363 14.81 -23.43 -7.68
N PHE A 364 14.13 -24.49 -7.29
CA PHE A 364 14.69 -25.67 -6.63
C PHE A 364 14.37 -26.94 -7.42
N ALA A 365 15.24 -27.94 -7.33
CA ALA A 365 15.00 -29.28 -7.86
C ALA A 365 14.40 -30.15 -6.74
N LYS A 366 13.57 -31.12 -7.12
CA LYS A 366 13.02 -32.13 -6.21
C LYS A 366 14.14 -32.89 -5.49
N GLY A 367 13.91 -33.19 -4.21
CA GLY A 367 14.82 -33.93 -3.34
C GLY A 367 15.71 -33.01 -2.50
N VAL A 368 16.77 -33.60 -1.96
CA VAL A 368 17.74 -32.95 -1.06
C VAL A 368 19.00 -32.60 -1.84
N HIS A 369 19.31 -31.30 -1.96
CA HIS A 369 20.44 -30.81 -2.77
C HIS A 369 21.27 -29.75 -2.00
N PRO A 370 22.18 -30.14 -1.09
CA PRO A 370 22.91 -29.19 -0.24
C PRO A 370 23.64 -28.07 -1.00
N ASP A 371 24.21 -28.38 -2.18
CA ASP A 371 24.99 -27.42 -2.98
C ASP A 371 24.15 -26.52 -3.91
N SER A 372 22.86 -26.82 -4.10
CA SER A 372 22.00 -26.11 -5.07
C SER A 372 20.54 -25.94 -4.62
N GLY A 373 20.27 -26.18 -3.35
CA GLY A 373 18.97 -26.13 -2.73
C GLY A 373 19.07 -26.12 -1.21
N SER A 374 19.57 -25.01 -0.65
CA SER A 374 19.82 -24.85 0.78
C SER A 374 19.86 -23.37 1.18
N VAL A 375 19.85 -23.09 2.49
CA VAL A 375 20.14 -21.78 3.06
C VAL A 375 21.29 -21.91 4.06
N HIS A 376 22.24 -21.00 3.97
CA HIS A 376 23.43 -20.96 4.83
C HIS A 376 23.48 -19.66 5.62
N LEU A 377 23.69 -19.75 6.93
CA LEU A 377 24.01 -18.61 7.81
C LEU A 377 25.43 -18.79 8.34
N SER A 378 26.23 -17.73 8.33
CA SER A 378 27.54 -17.69 9.00
C SER A 378 27.53 -16.68 10.14
N ASN A 379 28.36 -16.88 11.15
CA ASN A 379 28.58 -15.91 12.22
C ASN A 379 29.48 -14.71 11.83
N ILE A 380 29.81 -14.54 10.54
CA ILE A 380 30.60 -13.40 10.05
C ILE A 380 29.85 -12.09 10.31
N SER A 381 30.51 -11.16 11.00
CA SER A 381 30.05 -9.79 11.19
C SER A 381 31.22 -8.82 11.31
N LYS A 382 30.98 -7.54 11.03
CA LYS A 382 31.92 -6.45 11.34
C LYS A 382 31.94 -6.10 12.84
N SER A 383 31.03 -6.65 13.63
CA SER A 383 30.84 -6.33 15.05
C SER A 383 31.08 -7.56 15.93
N PRO A 384 32.35 -7.99 16.13
CA PRO A 384 32.65 -9.14 17.00
C PRO A 384 32.16 -8.91 18.44
N GLY A 385 31.72 -9.97 19.10
CA GLY A 385 31.14 -9.92 20.46
C GLY A 385 29.67 -9.50 20.52
N ARG A 386 29.02 -9.31 19.36
CA ARG A 386 27.54 -9.27 19.24
C ARG A 386 27.02 -10.66 18.90
N LEU A 387 25.71 -10.87 19.03
CA LEU A 387 25.09 -12.17 18.78
C LEU A 387 24.60 -12.30 17.33
N VAL A 388 24.79 -13.49 16.76
CA VAL A 388 24.07 -13.96 15.58
C VAL A 388 23.00 -14.95 16.02
N SER A 389 21.75 -14.73 15.63
CA SER A 389 20.61 -15.59 15.96
C SER A 389 20.08 -16.34 14.74
N ALA A 390 19.46 -17.49 14.99
CA ALA A 390 18.82 -18.32 14.00
C ALA A 390 17.64 -19.10 14.61
N ASP A 391 16.73 -19.55 13.77
CA ASP A 391 15.57 -20.37 14.15
C ASP A 391 15.25 -21.30 12.95
N ALA A 392 14.14 -21.08 12.26
CA ALA A 392 13.70 -21.90 11.13
C ALA A 392 13.83 -21.23 9.76
N VAL A 393 13.85 -22.06 8.71
CA VAL A 393 13.74 -21.65 7.30
C VAL A 393 12.55 -22.36 6.65
N ARG A 394 11.73 -21.59 5.92
CA ARG A 394 10.53 -22.06 5.22
C ARG A 394 10.66 -21.86 3.71
N PHE A 395 10.38 -22.91 2.96
CA PHE A 395 10.39 -22.97 1.51
C PHE A 395 8.96 -23.20 1.00
N GLY A 396 8.40 -22.23 0.27
CA GLY A 396 7.05 -22.33 -0.30
C GLY A 396 5.96 -21.65 0.54
N GLY A 397 4.78 -21.49 -0.06
CA GLY A 397 3.61 -20.85 0.55
C GLY A 397 2.67 -21.81 1.27
N GLY A 398 2.62 -23.07 0.85
CA GLY A 398 1.87 -24.12 1.53
C GLY A 398 0.35 -24.01 1.45
N MET A 399 -0.29 -24.92 2.18
CA MET A 399 -1.74 -24.97 2.36
C MET A 399 -2.16 -24.27 3.66
N GLY A 400 -3.42 -23.86 3.71
CA GLY A 400 -4.07 -23.34 4.91
C GLY A 400 -4.06 -24.37 6.04
N ASN A 401 -3.60 -23.96 7.21
CA ASN A 401 -3.35 -24.83 8.36
C ASN A 401 -4.01 -24.34 9.66
N VAL A 402 -4.81 -23.27 9.61
CA VAL A 402 -5.60 -22.77 10.75
C VAL A 402 -6.99 -23.41 10.76
N SER A 403 -7.40 -23.94 11.91
CA SER A 403 -8.70 -24.59 12.09
C SER A 403 -9.81 -23.58 12.39
N ARG A 404 -10.92 -23.67 11.65
CA ARG A 404 -12.17 -22.95 11.88
C ARG A 404 -13.34 -23.93 11.79
N GLY A 405 -14.26 -23.88 12.76
CA GLY A 405 -15.41 -24.81 12.78
C GLY A 405 -15.02 -26.30 12.78
N GLY A 406 -13.84 -26.64 13.29
CA GLY A 406 -13.32 -28.02 13.29
C GLY A 406 -12.62 -28.46 11.98
N SER A 407 -12.38 -27.56 11.02
CA SER A 407 -11.71 -27.88 9.76
C SER A 407 -10.74 -26.78 9.30
N VAL A 408 -9.73 -27.15 8.52
CA VAL A 408 -8.93 -26.17 7.76
C VAL A 408 -9.68 -25.72 6.50
N SER A 409 -9.22 -24.64 5.87
CA SER A 409 -9.86 -24.06 4.68
C SER A 409 -9.90 -24.95 3.45
N GLY A 410 -8.97 -25.92 3.34
CA GLY A 410 -8.78 -26.74 2.15
C GLY A 410 -8.24 -25.96 0.94
N ARG A 411 -7.70 -24.75 1.14
CA ARG A 411 -7.16 -23.88 0.08
C ARG A 411 -5.65 -23.65 0.26
N PRO A 412 -4.93 -23.32 -0.83
CA PRO A 412 -3.59 -22.74 -0.72
C PRO A 412 -3.62 -21.49 0.16
N ARG A 413 -2.59 -21.31 0.97
CA ARG A 413 -2.56 -20.25 1.99
C ARG A 413 -2.68 -18.84 1.40
N PHE A 414 -2.14 -18.61 0.21
CA PHE A 414 -2.25 -17.32 -0.48
C PHE A 414 -3.71 -16.93 -0.78
N MET A 415 -4.63 -17.89 -0.85
CA MET A 415 -6.04 -17.63 -1.09
C MET A 415 -6.80 -17.21 0.18
N GLU A 416 -6.24 -17.46 1.36
CA GLU A 416 -6.89 -17.20 2.65
C GLU A 416 -6.86 -15.71 3.00
N GLY A 417 -7.80 -15.29 3.85
CA GLY A 417 -7.78 -13.97 4.49
C GLY A 417 -6.53 -13.74 5.35
N ALA A 418 -6.19 -12.47 5.55
CA ALA A 418 -5.04 -12.02 6.33
C ALA A 418 -5.03 -12.60 7.75
N ARG A 419 -6.20 -12.70 8.38
CA ARG A 419 -6.38 -13.25 9.73
C ARG A 419 -5.62 -14.57 9.95
N TYR A 420 -5.80 -15.53 9.03
CA TYR A 420 -5.26 -16.88 9.17
C TYR A 420 -3.75 -16.89 8.93
N TYR A 421 -3.28 -16.17 7.91
CA TYR A 421 -1.86 -16.03 7.65
C TYR A 421 -1.14 -15.35 8.81
N LEU A 422 -1.71 -14.31 9.39
CA LEU A 422 -1.09 -13.56 10.49
C LEU A 422 -1.02 -14.38 11.79
N GLN A 423 -1.97 -15.31 12.01
CA GLN A 423 -1.82 -16.32 13.06
C GLN A 423 -0.62 -17.24 12.79
N TYR A 424 -0.54 -17.79 11.58
CA TYR A 424 0.57 -18.67 11.19
C TYR A 424 1.93 -17.94 11.22
N ALA A 425 1.95 -16.66 10.89
CA ALA A 425 3.13 -15.79 10.95
C ALA A 425 3.47 -15.32 12.37
N GLY A 426 2.75 -15.81 13.40
CA GLY A 426 3.07 -15.55 14.80
C GLY A 426 2.71 -14.17 15.32
N MET A 427 1.85 -13.42 14.63
CA MET A 427 1.41 -12.13 15.14
C MET A 427 0.62 -12.30 16.45
N PRO A 428 0.66 -11.34 17.39
CA PRO A 428 -0.13 -11.42 18.61
C PRO A 428 -1.63 -11.44 18.33
N ASP A 429 -2.37 -12.24 19.10
CA ASP A 429 -3.79 -12.57 18.89
C ASP A 429 -4.74 -11.37 18.84
N SER A 430 -5.28 -10.94 19.98
CA SER A 430 -6.30 -9.92 20.10
C SER A 430 -5.80 -8.53 19.74
N LEU A 431 -4.48 -8.37 19.63
CA LEU A 431 -3.82 -7.14 19.25
C LEU A 431 -3.77 -6.97 17.72
N VAL A 432 -3.54 -8.05 16.96
CA VAL A 432 -3.36 -7.99 15.50
C VAL A 432 -4.45 -8.73 14.75
N TYR A 433 -4.57 -10.05 14.89
CA TYR A 433 -5.38 -10.86 13.96
C TYR A 433 -6.76 -11.28 14.48
N SER A 434 -7.00 -11.26 15.79
CA SER A 434 -8.27 -11.67 16.42
C SER A 434 -8.94 -10.49 17.14
N HIS A 435 -9.28 -9.43 16.41
CA HIS A 435 -9.81 -8.21 17.01
C HIS A 435 -11.13 -8.43 17.78
N THR A 436 -11.99 -9.30 17.26
CA THR A 436 -13.30 -9.67 17.80
C THR A 436 -13.29 -10.82 18.80
N ASN A 437 -12.10 -11.29 19.21
CA ASN A 437 -11.93 -12.47 20.07
C ASN A 437 -12.59 -13.72 19.46
N ASP A 438 -12.26 -13.98 18.20
CA ASP A 438 -12.66 -15.19 17.45
C ASP A 438 -14.13 -15.29 17.02
N LYS A 439 -14.86 -14.18 17.03
CA LYS A 439 -16.31 -14.15 16.77
C LYS A 439 -16.67 -13.78 15.33
N ASP A 440 -15.87 -12.94 14.68
CA ASP A 440 -16.18 -12.39 13.35
C ASP A 440 -14.90 -12.30 12.51
N ASP A 441 -14.68 -13.33 11.70
CA ASP A 441 -13.52 -13.46 10.83
C ASP A 441 -13.52 -12.43 9.70
N TYR A 442 -14.70 -11.98 9.25
CA TYR A 442 -14.84 -10.96 8.22
C TYR A 442 -14.32 -9.60 8.71
N VAL A 443 -14.70 -9.22 9.94
CA VAL A 443 -14.18 -8.00 10.57
C VAL A 443 -12.70 -8.14 10.89
N ASP A 444 -12.29 -9.28 11.45
CA ASP A 444 -10.91 -9.53 11.83
C ASP A 444 -9.95 -9.52 10.62
N ASP A 445 -10.35 -10.09 9.48
CA ASP A 445 -9.58 -10.04 8.24
C ASP A 445 -9.27 -8.60 7.80
N ARG A 446 -10.29 -7.72 7.78
CA ARG A 446 -10.11 -6.32 7.38
C ARG A 446 -9.26 -5.53 8.39
N VAL A 447 -9.51 -5.72 9.69
CA VAL A 447 -8.81 -4.98 10.76
C VAL A 447 -7.35 -5.41 10.85
N SER A 448 -7.07 -6.71 10.73
CA SER A 448 -5.75 -7.28 10.95
C SER A 448 -4.66 -6.75 10.02
N ARG A 449 -5.02 -6.40 8.78
CA ARG A 449 -4.10 -5.79 7.80
C ARG A 449 -3.51 -4.47 8.29
N THR A 450 -4.34 -3.65 8.96
CA THR A 450 -3.92 -2.37 9.53
C THR A 450 -3.11 -2.56 10.80
N GLU A 451 -3.56 -3.45 11.69
CA GLU A 451 -2.86 -3.68 12.94
C GLU A 451 -1.53 -4.42 12.72
N TYR A 452 -1.40 -5.19 11.64
CA TYR A 452 -0.13 -5.74 11.21
C TYR A 452 0.88 -4.64 10.86
N ALA A 453 0.51 -3.67 10.02
CA ALA A 453 1.39 -2.55 9.70
C ALA A 453 1.80 -1.74 10.94
N ASN A 454 0.86 -1.49 11.84
CA ASN A 454 1.11 -0.83 13.12
C ASN A 454 2.05 -1.66 14.01
N TYR A 455 1.87 -2.98 14.08
CA TYR A 455 2.72 -3.89 14.86
C TYR A 455 4.14 -4.02 14.29
N LEU A 456 4.29 -4.05 12.95
CA LEU A 456 5.59 -4.00 12.29
C LEU A 456 6.39 -2.79 12.78
N LYS A 457 5.76 -1.60 12.80
CA LYS A 457 6.40 -0.35 13.22
C LYS A 457 6.66 -0.29 14.72
N GLY A 458 5.70 -0.73 15.53
CA GLY A 458 5.83 -0.70 16.99
C GLY A 458 5.80 0.71 17.56
N MET A 459 6.14 0.85 18.84
CA MET A 459 5.97 2.09 19.60
C MET A 459 6.63 3.31 18.93
N PRO A 460 5.98 4.50 18.94
CA PRO A 460 4.63 4.80 19.44
C PRO A 460 3.50 4.52 18.41
N TYR A 461 3.79 3.79 17.33
CA TYR A 461 2.88 3.47 16.23
C TYR A 461 2.23 2.10 16.34
N GLY A 462 2.38 1.43 17.48
CA GLY A 462 1.85 0.09 17.72
C GLY A 462 0.33 -0.01 17.49
N PRO A 463 -0.24 -1.23 17.52
CA PRO A 463 -1.64 -1.44 17.21
C PRO A 463 -2.58 -0.56 18.03
N ASN A 464 -3.75 -0.18 17.49
CA ASN A 464 -4.59 0.85 18.11
C ASN A 464 -5.10 0.50 19.53
N LYS A 465 -5.18 -0.80 19.88
CA LYS A 465 -5.50 -1.23 21.25
C LYS A 465 -4.38 -0.92 22.24
N ASP A 466 -3.13 -0.88 21.78
CA ASP A 466 -1.96 -0.52 22.58
C ASP A 466 -0.82 0.00 21.69
N ARG A 467 -0.76 1.33 21.56
CA ARG A 467 0.25 2.02 20.74
C ARG A 467 1.67 1.95 21.32
N GLN A 468 1.82 1.61 22.60
CA GLN A 468 3.11 1.50 23.27
C GLN A 468 3.72 0.11 23.16
N GLN A 469 3.05 -0.82 22.45
CA GLN A 469 3.63 -2.11 22.11
C GLN A 469 4.93 -1.92 21.33
N LYS A 470 6.01 -2.53 21.82
CA LYS A 470 7.35 -2.50 21.20
C LYS A 470 7.29 -2.87 19.71
N GLY A 471 6.41 -3.81 19.35
CA GLY A 471 6.25 -4.29 17.98
C GLY A 471 7.52 -4.93 17.44
N LEU A 472 7.68 -4.93 16.12
CA LEU A 472 8.87 -5.47 15.46
C LEU A 472 9.94 -4.42 15.15
N GLY A 473 9.70 -3.14 15.43
CA GLY A 473 10.68 -2.05 15.24
C GLY A 473 11.04 -1.76 13.78
N VAL A 474 10.25 -2.23 12.81
CA VAL A 474 10.48 -2.02 11.38
C VAL A 474 9.86 -0.69 10.94
N PRO A 475 10.62 0.32 10.49
CA PRO A 475 10.07 1.62 10.15
C PRO A 475 9.24 1.55 8.85
N VAL A 476 7.92 1.38 8.97
CA VAL A 476 6.98 1.40 7.86
C VAL A 476 6.70 2.85 7.42
N ASP A 477 6.93 3.13 6.14
CA ASP A 477 6.83 4.47 5.55
C ASP A 477 5.47 4.74 4.90
N LEU A 478 4.84 3.69 4.35
CA LEU A 478 3.62 3.79 3.58
C LEU A 478 2.84 2.47 3.61
N SER A 479 1.52 2.58 3.68
CA SER A 479 0.61 1.44 3.54
C SER A 479 -0.43 1.68 2.45
N LEU A 480 -0.64 0.69 1.58
CA LEU A 480 -1.69 0.72 0.56
C LEU A 480 -2.63 -0.47 0.74
N ALA A 481 -3.91 -0.19 0.91
CA ALA A 481 -4.97 -1.19 0.74
C ALA A 481 -5.50 -1.11 -0.69
N PHE A 482 -5.52 -2.23 -1.40
CA PHE A 482 -5.91 -2.31 -2.80
C PHE A 482 -7.09 -3.28 -2.99
N HIS A 483 -8.21 -2.71 -3.43
CA HIS A 483 -9.49 -3.32 -3.69
C HIS A 483 -10.02 -3.03 -5.11
N THR A 484 -11.11 -3.70 -5.46
CA THR A 484 -12.00 -3.27 -6.56
C THR A 484 -13.46 -3.21 -6.09
N ASP A 485 -14.22 -2.26 -6.63
CA ASP A 485 -15.53 -1.86 -6.09
C ASP A 485 -16.69 -2.65 -6.72
N ALA A 486 -17.89 -2.52 -6.17
CA ALA A 486 -19.11 -3.21 -6.57
C ALA A 486 -20.10 -2.37 -7.41
N GLY A 487 -19.64 -1.29 -8.07
CA GLY A 487 -20.48 -0.46 -8.93
C GLY A 487 -20.97 -1.15 -10.21
N ILE A 488 -22.16 -0.81 -10.68
CA ILE A 488 -22.71 -1.32 -11.94
C ILE A 488 -23.19 -0.14 -12.79
N SER A 489 -22.86 -0.13 -14.07
CA SER A 489 -23.44 0.79 -15.04
C SER A 489 -24.47 0.05 -15.89
N GLN A 490 -25.57 0.73 -16.25
CA GLN A 490 -26.53 0.23 -17.24
C GLN A 490 -26.08 0.49 -18.68
N ASN A 491 -25.00 1.27 -18.85
CA ASN A 491 -24.39 1.58 -20.14
C ASN A 491 -23.02 0.91 -20.23
N ASP A 492 -22.44 0.82 -21.43
CA ASP A 492 -21.11 0.24 -21.68
C ASP A 492 -19.92 1.08 -21.15
N THR A 493 -20.14 1.89 -20.12
CA THR A 493 -19.16 2.78 -19.52
C THR A 493 -18.50 2.14 -18.30
N THR A 494 -17.24 2.50 -18.06
CA THR A 494 -16.50 2.13 -16.85
C THR A 494 -17.08 2.83 -15.62
N ILE A 495 -16.96 2.21 -14.43
CA ILE A 495 -17.19 2.86 -13.14
C ILE A 495 -15.96 3.68 -12.77
N GLY A 496 -14.77 3.11 -12.95
CA GLY A 496 -13.49 3.79 -12.79
C GLY A 496 -13.00 3.85 -11.34
N THR A 497 -12.01 4.72 -11.13
CA THR A 497 -11.13 4.68 -9.95
C THR A 497 -11.58 5.61 -8.84
N LEU A 498 -11.88 5.03 -7.67
CA LEU A 498 -12.18 5.74 -6.42
C LEU A 498 -10.96 5.65 -5.49
N MET A 499 -10.61 6.77 -4.87
CA MET A 499 -9.62 6.80 -3.79
C MET A 499 -10.30 7.15 -2.49
N ILE A 500 -9.97 6.39 -1.45
CA ILE A 500 -10.44 6.62 -0.09
C ILE A 500 -9.23 6.91 0.79
N TYR A 501 -9.31 8.00 1.53
CA TYR A 501 -8.35 8.35 2.57
C TYR A 501 -9.10 8.77 3.83
N SER A 502 -8.39 8.86 4.95
CA SER A 502 -8.97 9.40 6.19
C SER A 502 -8.11 10.54 6.73
N SER A 503 -8.69 11.72 6.87
CA SER A 503 -8.04 12.85 7.54
C SER A 503 -7.98 12.69 9.06
N THR A 504 -8.70 11.71 9.62
CA THR A 504 -8.76 11.39 11.05
C THR A 504 -8.27 9.97 11.31
N GLY A 505 -7.67 9.75 12.48
CA GLY A 505 -7.28 8.44 12.98
C GLY A 505 -8.42 7.76 13.75
N ALA A 506 -8.21 6.50 14.13
CA ALA A 506 -9.16 5.75 14.96
C ALA A 506 -9.35 6.35 16.36
N ASP A 507 -8.43 7.21 16.79
CA ASP A 507 -8.44 8.01 18.01
C ASP A 507 -9.02 9.43 17.80
N THR A 508 -9.62 9.68 16.65
CA THR A 508 -10.17 10.98 16.21
C THR A 508 -9.15 12.09 15.98
N GLN A 509 -7.84 11.80 16.09
CA GLN A 509 -6.78 12.79 15.86
C GLN A 509 -6.54 13.01 14.36
N ASN A 510 -6.13 14.23 14.00
CA ASN A 510 -5.76 14.59 12.62
C ASN A 510 -4.24 14.48 12.35
N VAL A 511 -3.50 13.89 13.28
CA VAL A 511 -2.05 13.63 13.18
C VAL A 511 -1.74 12.16 13.46
N PHE A 512 -0.60 11.69 12.95
CA PHE A 512 0.03 10.43 13.34
C PHE A 512 0.77 10.57 14.68
N PRO A 513 1.25 9.47 15.29
CA PRO A 513 1.98 9.51 16.57
C PRO A 513 3.23 10.42 16.60
N ASP A 514 3.83 10.71 15.45
CA ASP A 514 4.96 11.63 15.28
C ASP A 514 4.55 13.08 14.97
N SER A 515 3.27 13.41 15.14
CA SER A 515 2.67 14.70 14.80
C SER A 515 2.60 15.03 13.31
N VAL A 516 2.96 14.09 12.42
CA VAL A 516 2.74 14.28 10.99
C VAL A 516 1.25 14.37 10.72
N SER A 517 0.81 15.39 10.00
CA SER A 517 -0.58 15.58 9.60
C SER A 517 -1.09 14.41 8.76
N ARG A 518 -2.28 13.92 9.08
CA ARG A 518 -2.98 12.90 8.29
C ARG A 518 -3.43 13.42 6.92
N LEU A 519 -3.28 14.72 6.62
CA LEU A 519 -3.36 15.20 5.23
C LEU A 519 -2.30 14.56 4.33
N ALA A 520 -1.23 13.95 4.87
CA ALA A 520 -0.34 13.09 4.10
C ALA A 520 -1.09 11.92 3.41
N ASN A 521 -2.18 11.41 4.00
CA ASN A 521 -3.04 10.41 3.36
C ASN A 521 -3.74 10.97 2.11
N ARG A 522 -4.20 12.23 2.19
CA ARG A 522 -4.80 12.94 1.05
C ARG A 522 -3.77 13.16 -0.04
N ASP A 523 -2.57 13.61 0.34
CA ASP A 523 -1.46 13.85 -0.59
C ASP A 523 -1.14 12.55 -1.36
N PHE A 524 -0.94 11.43 -0.65
CA PHE A 524 -0.72 10.13 -1.28
C PHE A 524 -1.90 9.71 -2.18
N GLY A 525 -3.13 9.82 -1.69
CA GLY A 525 -4.33 9.42 -2.44
C GLY A 525 -4.51 10.22 -3.74
N ASP A 526 -4.27 11.53 -3.73
CA ASP A 526 -4.38 12.38 -4.92
C ASP A 526 -3.30 12.04 -5.96
N ILE A 527 -2.04 11.89 -5.52
CA ILE A 527 -0.92 11.48 -6.40
C ILE A 527 -1.24 10.12 -7.04
N LEU A 528 -1.66 9.14 -6.24
CA LEU A 528 -2.00 7.80 -6.71
C LEU A 528 -3.15 7.81 -7.72
N GLN A 529 -4.24 8.51 -7.43
CA GLN A 529 -5.38 8.59 -8.35
C GLN A 529 -5.00 9.28 -9.65
N THR A 530 -4.20 10.35 -9.59
CA THR A 530 -3.77 11.10 -10.78
C THR A 530 -2.91 10.23 -11.67
N GLU A 531 -1.87 9.59 -11.15
CA GLU A 531 -1.01 8.70 -11.95
C GLU A 531 -1.81 7.56 -12.58
N LEU A 532 -2.70 6.91 -11.82
CA LEU A 532 -3.55 5.82 -12.34
C LEU A 532 -4.45 6.30 -13.48
N VAL A 533 -5.20 7.37 -13.24
CA VAL A 533 -6.18 7.86 -14.22
C VAL A 533 -5.49 8.36 -15.48
N ASP A 534 -4.36 9.06 -15.36
CA ASP A 534 -3.66 9.62 -16.51
C ASP A 534 -3.06 8.51 -17.38
N ASP A 535 -2.40 7.51 -16.78
CA ASP A 535 -1.84 6.35 -17.49
C ASP A 535 -2.93 5.51 -18.15
N ILE A 536 -4.04 5.25 -17.44
CA ILE A 536 -5.16 4.46 -17.98
C ILE A 536 -5.82 5.19 -19.15
N ARG A 537 -5.99 6.52 -19.06
CA ARG A 537 -6.55 7.33 -20.16
C ARG A 537 -5.65 7.39 -21.37
N SER A 538 -4.35 7.48 -21.13
CA SER A 538 -3.33 7.46 -22.18
C SER A 538 -3.34 6.15 -22.98
N ARG A 539 -3.55 5.02 -22.31
CA ARG A 539 -3.27 3.69 -22.89
C ARG A 539 -4.50 2.83 -23.20
N PHE A 540 -5.63 3.04 -22.52
CA PHE A 540 -6.77 2.12 -22.56
C PHE A 540 -8.10 2.79 -22.82
N ASP A 541 -8.52 3.71 -21.95
CA ASP A 541 -9.83 4.34 -22.04
C ASP A 541 -9.72 5.86 -21.80
N PRO A 542 -9.73 6.71 -22.85
CA PRO A 542 -9.55 8.16 -22.70
C PRO A 542 -10.65 8.82 -21.86
N VAL A 543 -11.79 8.14 -21.66
CA VAL A 543 -12.89 8.61 -20.80
C VAL A 543 -12.97 7.85 -19.48
N TRP A 544 -11.89 7.16 -19.08
CA TRP A 544 -11.83 6.46 -17.79
C TRP A 544 -12.25 7.39 -16.65
N ASN A 545 -13.20 6.91 -15.84
CA ASN A 545 -13.83 7.74 -14.83
C ASN A 545 -12.91 7.93 -13.62
N ARG A 546 -12.53 9.19 -13.37
CA ARG A 546 -11.97 9.59 -12.07
C ARG A 546 -13.13 9.83 -11.11
N ARG A 547 -13.25 8.99 -10.09
CA ARG A 547 -14.23 9.16 -9.01
C ARG A 547 -13.63 10.02 -7.89
N ASP A 548 -14.34 10.11 -6.78
CA ASP A 548 -13.99 10.98 -5.67
C ASP A 548 -12.60 10.68 -5.08
N LEU A 549 -11.95 11.72 -4.57
CA LEU A 549 -10.93 11.60 -3.54
C LEU A 549 -11.64 11.66 -2.18
N MET A 550 -12.19 10.52 -1.77
CA MET A 550 -13.18 10.40 -0.70
C MET A 550 -12.53 10.38 0.68
N ASP A 551 -12.88 11.36 1.51
CA ASP A 551 -12.52 11.41 2.93
C ASP A 551 -13.55 10.63 3.75
N SER A 552 -13.19 9.41 4.16
CA SER A 552 -14.11 8.47 4.81
C SER A 552 -13.41 7.50 5.75
N GLU A 553 -14.12 7.10 6.81
CA GLU A 553 -13.52 6.33 7.90
C GLU A 553 -13.52 4.81 7.65
N TYR A 554 -12.99 4.39 6.50
CA TYR A 554 -12.82 2.97 6.19
C TYR A 554 -11.70 2.39 7.03
N THR A 555 -11.90 1.19 7.58
CA THR A 555 -10.95 0.51 8.48
C THR A 555 -9.50 0.63 7.99
N GLU A 556 -9.26 0.31 6.71
CA GLU A 556 -7.94 0.26 6.11
C GLU A 556 -7.29 1.63 5.83
N ALA A 557 -8.06 2.72 5.88
CA ALA A 557 -7.56 4.09 5.78
C ALA A 557 -7.44 4.79 7.15
N THR A 558 -8.37 4.53 8.08
CA THR A 558 -8.46 5.24 9.37
C THR A 558 -7.53 4.66 10.43
N ARG A 559 -7.34 3.34 10.46
CA ARG A 559 -6.63 2.66 11.56
C ARG A 559 -5.11 2.64 11.41
N GLN A 560 -4.59 3.03 10.25
CA GLN A 560 -3.16 3.09 10.00
C GLN A 560 -2.54 4.24 10.80
N ASN A 561 -1.45 3.95 11.52
CA ASN A 561 -0.65 4.94 12.25
C ASN A 561 0.48 5.54 11.39
N MET A 562 0.48 5.29 10.09
CA MET A 562 1.40 5.85 9.09
C MET A 562 0.62 6.32 7.86
N PRO A 563 1.22 7.10 6.95
CA PRO A 563 0.60 7.47 5.69
C PRO A 563 0.02 6.27 4.94
N SER A 564 -1.21 6.41 4.47
CA SER A 564 -1.96 5.33 3.83
C SER A 564 -3.13 5.82 2.97
N ALA A 565 -3.59 4.94 2.08
CA ALA A 565 -4.84 5.11 1.36
C ALA A 565 -5.46 3.74 1.01
N LEU A 566 -6.76 3.74 0.72
CA LEU A 566 -7.48 2.61 0.15
C LEU A 566 -7.86 2.95 -1.29
N LEU A 567 -7.39 2.11 -2.21
CA LEU A 567 -7.66 2.20 -3.64
C LEU A 567 -8.78 1.25 -4.03
N GLU A 568 -9.83 1.79 -4.63
CA GLU A 568 -10.84 1.06 -5.38
C GLU A 568 -10.59 1.30 -6.88
N LEU A 569 -9.77 0.46 -7.50
CA LEU A 569 -9.21 0.74 -8.84
C LEU A 569 -10.27 0.84 -9.93
N LEU A 570 -11.19 -0.11 -9.93
CA LEU A 570 -12.21 -0.36 -10.94
C LEU A 570 -13.36 -1.11 -10.27
N SER A 571 -14.45 -1.37 -11.00
CA SER A 571 -15.51 -2.26 -10.47
C SER A 571 -15.47 -3.70 -10.98
N HIS A 572 -15.43 -4.67 -10.06
CA HIS A 572 -15.51 -6.09 -10.39
C HIS A 572 -16.93 -6.59 -10.75
N GLN A 573 -17.95 -5.75 -10.58
CA GLN A 573 -19.33 -6.06 -10.98
C GLN A 573 -19.72 -5.43 -12.31
N ASN A 574 -18.90 -4.53 -12.85
CA ASN A 574 -19.16 -3.87 -14.12
C ASN A 574 -18.38 -4.54 -15.26
N PHE A 575 -19.09 -4.98 -16.30
CA PHE A 575 -18.45 -5.60 -17.47
C PHE A 575 -17.48 -4.66 -18.19
N GLY A 576 -17.80 -3.36 -18.25
CA GLY A 576 -16.94 -2.31 -18.84
C GLY A 576 -15.53 -2.30 -18.26
N ASP A 577 -15.44 -2.32 -16.92
CA ASP A 577 -14.20 -2.36 -16.16
C ASP A 577 -13.49 -3.71 -16.29
N MET A 578 -14.25 -4.81 -16.23
CA MET A 578 -13.68 -6.16 -16.25
C MET A 578 -13.04 -6.57 -17.57
N LYS A 579 -13.45 -5.95 -18.70
CA LYS A 579 -12.71 -6.06 -19.98
C LYS A 579 -11.25 -5.67 -19.83
N PHE A 580 -10.96 -4.62 -19.04
CA PHE A 580 -9.60 -4.16 -18.78
C PHE A 580 -8.94 -4.97 -17.66
N ALA A 581 -9.66 -5.26 -16.58
CA ALA A 581 -9.12 -5.99 -15.43
C ALA A 581 -8.57 -7.38 -15.79
N LEU A 582 -9.06 -8.00 -16.87
CA LEU A 582 -8.61 -9.30 -17.37
C LEU A 582 -7.45 -9.20 -18.37
N ASP A 583 -7.08 -8.00 -18.83
CA ASP A 583 -5.93 -7.77 -19.71
C ASP A 583 -4.63 -7.63 -18.88
N PRO A 584 -3.62 -8.50 -19.04
CA PRO A 584 -2.37 -8.39 -18.31
C PRO A 584 -1.60 -7.08 -18.59
N ARG A 585 -1.80 -6.45 -19.75
CA ARG A 585 -1.18 -5.15 -20.08
C ARG A 585 -1.79 -4.02 -19.26
N TYR A 586 -3.11 -4.09 -19.01
CA TYR A 586 -3.78 -3.16 -18.11
C TYR A 586 -3.32 -3.38 -16.67
N ARG A 587 -3.23 -4.65 -16.23
CA ARG A 587 -2.69 -4.97 -14.89
C ARG A 587 -1.30 -4.41 -14.69
N PHE A 588 -0.41 -4.62 -15.66
CA PHE A 588 0.93 -4.06 -15.65
C PHE A 588 0.91 -2.53 -15.57
N THR A 589 0.11 -1.86 -16.41
CA THR A 589 0.06 -0.38 -16.45
C THR A 589 -0.52 0.20 -15.16
N ALA A 590 -1.59 -0.37 -14.61
CA ALA A 590 -2.14 0.07 -13.35
C ALA A 590 -1.16 -0.13 -12.19
N SER A 591 -0.51 -1.30 -12.10
CA SER A 591 0.55 -1.55 -11.11
C SER A 591 1.76 -0.63 -11.30
N ARG A 592 2.08 -0.27 -12.55
CA ARG A 592 3.16 0.66 -12.88
C ARG A 592 2.86 2.07 -12.37
N ALA A 593 1.64 2.56 -12.59
CA ALA A 593 1.17 3.84 -12.06
C ALA A 593 1.16 3.86 -10.53
N MET A 594 0.74 2.76 -9.87
CA MET A 594 0.82 2.62 -8.41
C MET A 594 2.26 2.76 -7.90
N TYR A 595 3.21 2.06 -8.53
CA TYR A 595 4.64 2.19 -8.22
C TYR A 595 5.13 3.64 -8.38
N LYS A 596 4.85 4.28 -9.53
CA LYS A 596 5.27 5.68 -9.79
C LYS A 596 4.73 6.62 -8.71
N ALA A 597 3.46 6.47 -8.33
CA ALA A 597 2.83 7.27 -7.30
C ALA A 597 3.46 7.09 -5.91
N MET A 598 3.74 5.85 -5.50
CA MET A 598 4.38 5.56 -4.22
C MET A 598 5.80 6.13 -4.16
N LEU A 599 6.57 6.02 -5.26
CA LEU A 599 7.87 6.64 -5.39
C LEU A 599 7.80 8.17 -5.28
N LYS A 600 6.91 8.80 -6.03
CA LYS A 600 6.69 10.26 -6.03
C LYS A 600 6.29 10.78 -4.66
N PHE A 601 5.37 10.09 -3.99
CA PHE A 601 4.94 10.45 -2.63
C PHE A 601 6.09 10.37 -1.65
N LEU A 602 6.77 9.22 -1.55
CA LEU A 602 7.87 9.03 -0.60
C LEU A 602 9.03 9.99 -0.86
N ALA A 603 9.44 10.17 -2.11
CA ALA A 603 10.49 11.12 -2.46
C ALA A 603 10.14 12.55 -2.04
N THR A 604 8.88 12.97 -2.24
CA THR A 604 8.39 14.28 -1.80
C THR A 604 8.36 14.40 -0.27
N SER A 605 7.91 13.36 0.43
CA SER A 605 7.84 13.34 1.90
C SER A 605 9.21 13.50 2.54
N TYR A 606 10.26 12.91 1.95
CA TYR A 606 11.63 12.91 2.46
C TYR A 606 12.57 13.95 1.82
N ASP A 607 12.07 14.83 0.93
CA ASP A 607 12.89 15.74 0.11
C ASP A 607 13.98 15.04 -0.73
N GLU A 608 13.72 13.81 -1.16
CA GLU A 608 14.65 13.03 -1.98
C GLU A 608 14.36 13.26 -3.47
N GLU A 609 15.41 13.20 -4.30
CA GLU A 609 15.24 13.07 -5.75
C GLU A 609 14.86 11.64 -6.09
N TYR A 610 14.05 11.45 -7.14
CA TYR A 610 13.62 10.12 -7.56
C TYR A 610 13.87 9.88 -9.06
N VAL A 611 14.12 8.61 -9.37
CA VAL A 611 14.19 8.08 -10.73
C VAL A 611 13.26 6.87 -10.81
N VAL A 612 12.30 6.98 -11.72
CA VAL A 612 11.39 5.89 -12.08
C VAL A 612 12.18 4.79 -12.79
N GLN A 613 12.11 3.55 -12.30
CA GLN A 613 12.88 2.41 -12.84
C GLN A 613 12.57 2.25 -14.34
N PRO A 614 13.54 2.29 -15.27
CA PRO A 614 13.23 2.20 -16.69
C PRO A 614 12.56 0.86 -17.04
N LEU A 615 11.62 0.91 -17.99
CA LEU A 615 11.03 -0.29 -18.58
C LEU A 615 12.09 -1.09 -19.36
N PRO A 616 11.92 -2.42 -19.51
CA PRO A 616 12.81 -3.22 -20.35
C PRO A 616 12.96 -2.62 -21.75
N VAL A 617 14.20 -2.60 -22.25
CA VAL A 617 14.49 -2.08 -23.58
C VAL A 617 13.81 -2.94 -24.65
N THR A 618 13.42 -2.33 -25.76
CA THR A 618 12.80 -3.04 -26.89
C THR A 618 13.79 -3.12 -28.06
N HIS A 619 13.48 -3.96 -29.06
CA HIS A 619 14.29 -4.07 -30.28
C HIS A 619 15.77 -4.41 -30.01
N PHE A 620 16.05 -5.18 -28.95
CA PHE A 620 17.41 -5.62 -28.67
C PHE A 620 17.95 -6.45 -29.83
N SER A 621 19.14 -6.10 -30.32
CA SER A 621 19.85 -6.83 -31.37
C SER A 621 21.34 -6.86 -31.08
N ALA A 622 21.99 -7.97 -31.44
CA ALA A 622 23.42 -8.17 -31.35
C ALA A 622 23.92 -8.59 -32.73
N VAL A 623 24.74 -7.75 -33.37
CA VAL A 623 25.21 -7.96 -34.75
C VAL A 623 26.71 -7.77 -34.81
N PHE A 624 27.43 -8.68 -35.46
CA PHE A 624 28.85 -8.50 -35.72
C PHE A 624 29.07 -7.38 -36.75
N ASP A 625 29.96 -6.44 -36.44
CA ASP A 625 30.45 -5.50 -37.43
C ASP A 625 31.51 -6.17 -38.35
N ALA A 626 31.92 -5.47 -39.40
CA ALA A 626 32.90 -5.97 -40.36
C ALA A 626 34.29 -6.25 -39.74
N SER A 627 34.56 -5.78 -38.52
CA SER A 627 35.79 -6.04 -37.77
C SER A 627 35.70 -7.25 -36.83
N GLY A 628 34.54 -7.93 -36.80
CA GLY A 628 34.28 -9.05 -35.90
C GLY A 628 33.92 -8.63 -34.47
N LYS A 629 33.65 -7.34 -34.21
CA LYS A 629 33.15 -6.88 -32.91
C LYS A 629 31.64 -7.02 -32.84
N LEU A 630 31.13 -7.38 -31.66
CA LEU A 630 29.68 -7.48 -31.43
C LEU A 630 29.10 -6.10 -31.09
N GLN A 631 28.22 -5.58 -31.94
CA GLN A 631 27.46 -4.36 -31.69
C GLN A 631 26.10 -4.69 -31.09
N LEU A 632 25.84 -4.19 -29.88
CA LEU A 632 24.53 -4.28 -29.22
C LEU A 632 23.71 -3.01 -29.50
N LYS A 633 22.45 -3.15 -29.92
CA LYS A 633 21.51 -2.03 -30.14
C LYS A 633 20.18 -2.33 -29.48
N TRP A 634 19.52 -1.30 -28.98
CA TRP A 634 18.16 -1.37 -28.42
C TRP A 634 17.48 -0.02 -28.52
N ARG A 635 16.19 0.03 -28.22
CA ARG A 635 15.38 1.25 -28.08
C ARG A 635 14.83 1.34 -26.67
N ALA A 636 14.80 2.55 -26.13
CA ALA A 636 14.07 2.80 -24.88
C ALA A 636 12.57 2.49 -25.11
N GLN A 637 11.93 1.95 -24.07
CA GLN A 637 10.48 1.82 -24.04
C GLN A 637 9.92 3.05 -23.34
N GLU A 638 8.94 3.71 -23.97
CA GLU A 638 8.22 4.82 -23.35
C GLU A 638 7.39 4.31 -22.17
N ASP A 639 7.55 4.98 -21.03
CA ASP A 639 6.72 4.82 -19.85
C ASP A 639 5.71 5.98 -19.85
N PRO A 640 4.39 5.69 -19.86
CA PRO A 640 3.34 6.71 -19.98
C PRO A 640 3.37 7.76 -18.87
#